data_AF-A0A928BKB7-F1
#
_entry.id   AF-A0A928BKB7-F1
#
_cell.length_a   1.000
_cell.length_b   1.000
_cell.length_c   1.000
_cell.angle_alpha   90.00
_cell.angle_beta   90.00
_cell.angle_gamma   90.00
#
_symmetry.space_group_name_H-M   'P 1'
#
loop_
_entity.id
_entity.type
_entity.pdbx_description
1 polymer ?
#
loop_
_entity_poly.entity_id
_entity_poly.type
_entity_poly.pdbx_seq_one_letter_code
_entity_poly.pdbx_strand_id
1 'polypeptide(L)'
;MKYNCTWFYRAVLVFIGGVMLSSCAGEYHDEMYNDPEGIEVGLCLGSDRTRTSMLSNGLSTEWLPGDKIAVWAMNSAGTYQLSNQLFELYGLEVGRGFFTSTLSSAMPEGTYTYYCSYPSPLSVNGTQATFAVPAVQDGKVSGGADVMVAYPVQHGPLTAIPDPDDHSGMSMSMNRILHQFRFYIPQSNSALGTAKITKMELNFPSEVCGNIVVDLADPAKSVSLAEAQKTITLDLAQPLAKSTESQGVYKFACVSLVPTKFADGQSLSIRAYTDDMIARIDPINLKAKNCLAGHSTPVILNIKELVEFPYVIKFTLTDNKVGENVTSVKFIAPSGCKWPSTGTNEYVYNPGKDIPVGSTIVCRFADYEDYAAFSNQSITIELETENTISTSTALIAAIPSGVDKHTSEISASVPYLLYQDFSSISTYSDGHDNPSVGAGSDTYKGITELSSAGLAGWYGTRIGVQGGASARICCRYEDVLGVSAYYKGRLYTPPMSRIKGGSDVSVQVSFKHGSNRNEMKTVINWQYKAPDKSPILYFGINTQDEVTNPDKNEGNIIDSITGMISGSGFSNPTPTSLMPMIIKGEYLDKENGSYTNLPKSMTMTISGVDRDTRFGWILTTDNSQGSVNANYWFYIDEIKVQIVK
;
A
#
# COMPACT_ATOMS: atom_id res chain seq x y z
N MET A 1 -54.35 -3.84 -27.12
CA MET A 1 -54.69 -4.09 -28.55
C MET A 1 -53.75 -3.25 -29.41
N LYS A 2 -53.41 -3.75 -30.61
CA LYS A 2 -52.48 -3.19 -31.60
C LYS A 2 -50.97 -3.30 -31.27
N TYR A 3 -50.23 -3.59 -32.34
CA TYR A 3 -48.85 -4.07 -32.47
C TYR A 3 -48.02 -3.07 -33.31
N ASN A 4 -46.74 -3.40 -33.51
CA ASN A 4 -45.76 -2.85 -34.47
C ASN A 4 -44.95 -1.62 -33.97
N CYS A 5 -43.61 -1.67 -33.87
CA CYS A 5 -42.56 -1.84 -34.93
C CYS A 5 -42.39 -0.54 -35.77
N THR A 6 -41.21 -0.04 -36.14
CA THR A 6 -39.80 -0.53 -36.02
C THR A 6 -38.83 0.61 -36.41
N TRP A 7 -37.70 0.75 -35.69
CA TRP A 7 -36.31 0.98 -36.17
C TRP A 7 -35.88 2.21 -37.02
N PHE A 8 -34.65 2.66 -36.68
CA PHE A 8 -33.60 3.37 -37.46
C PHE A 8 -33.59 4.91 -37.66
N TYR A 9 -32.41 5.38 -38.12
CA TYR A 9 -31.69 6.61 -37.70
C TYR A 9 -31.02 7.30 -38.92
N ARG A 10 -30.45 8.51 -38.71
CA ARG A 10 -29.64 9.35 -39.63
C ARG A 10 -30.48 10.25 -40.60
N ALA A 11 -30.09 11.48 -40.98
CA ALA A 11 -28.81 12.19 -40.80
C ALA A 11 -28.89 13.74 -40.88
N VAL A 12 -27.82 14.41 -40.43
CA VAL A 12 -27.23 15.71 -40.91
C VAL A 12 -27.97 17.06 -40.71
N LEU A 13 -27.29 18.00 -40.01
CA LEU A 13 -26.98 19.35 -40.52
C LEU A 13 -25.83 20.03 -39.73
N VAL A 14 -25.02 20.85 -40.42
CA VAL A 14 -23.74 21.47 -40.00
C VAL A 14 -23.75 22.98 -40.30
N PHE A 15 -23.03 23.81 -39.51
CA PHE A 15 -22.43 25.17 -39.74
C PHE A 15 -22.34 25.95 -38.39
N ILE A 16 -21.50 26.96 -38.06
CA ILE A 16 -20.40 27.81 -38.62
C ILE A 16 -19.45 28.13 -37.41
N GLY A 17 -18.16 28.52 -37.50
CA GLY A 17 -17.23 28.70 -38.62
C GLY A 17 -16.36 29.99 -38.55
N GLY A 18 -15.11 29.92 -38.06
CA GLY A 18 -14.12 31.04 -38.03
C GLY A 18 -13.23 31.03 -36.76
N VAL A 19 -11.93 31.38 -36.77
CA VAL A 19 -11.07 32.10 -37.75
C VAL A 19 -9.71 31.37 -37.91
N MET A 20 -8.93 31.66 -38.97
CA MET A 20 -7.82 30.86 -39.48
C MET A 20 -6.53 31.68 -39.78
N LEU A 21 -5.44 30.99 -40.20
CA LEU A 21 -4.16 31.47 -40.79
C LEU A 21 -3.03 31.93 -39.82
N SER A 22 -1.73 31.64 -40.05
CA SER A 22 -1.05 30.90 -41.14
C SER A 22 0.38 30.46 -40.82
N SER A 23 0.82 29.31 -41.36
CA SER A 23 2.06 29.20 -42.17
C SER A 23 1.96 28.01 -43.13
N CYS A 24 2.46 28.15 -44.36
CA CYS A 24 2.12 27.25 -45.47
C CYS A 24 3.16 26.16 -45.78
N ALA A 25 2.64 25.07 -46.39
CA ALA A 25 3.27 24.22 -47.40
C ALA A 25 4.47 23.34 -47.00
N GLY A 26 4.17 22.06 -46.75
CA GLY A 26 5.02 20.89 -46.93
C GLY A 26 4.14 19.75 -47.44
N GLU A 27 4.65 18.98 -48.39
CA GLU A 27 3.93 18.05 -49.28
C GLU A 27 2.98 17.03 -48.60
N TYR A 28 1.96 16.59 -49.36
CA TYR A 28 1.25 15.34 -49.07
C TYR A 28 2.25 14.19 -49.10
N HIS A 29 2.68 13.74 -47.94
CA HIS A 29 3.11 12.37 -47.79
C HIS A 29 1.85 11.49 -47.72
N ASP A 30 1.77 10.52 -48.65
CA ASP A 30 1.20 9.22 -48.30
C ASP A 30 2.03 8.70 -47.12
N GLU A 31 1.58 8.98 -45.89
CA GLU A 31 1.93 8.13 -44.76
C GLU A 31 1.22 6.81 -45.01
N MET A 32 1.96 5.92 -45.69
CA MET A 32 1.62 4.52 -45.87
C MET A 32 1.04 4.01 -44.55
N TYR A 33 -0.21 3.57 -44.60
CA TYR A 33 -0.79 2.76 -43.55
C TYR A 33 0.16 1.56 -43.38
N ASN A 34 0.94 1.55 -42.30
CA ASN A 34 1.82 0.42 -41.99
C ASN A 34 0.90 -0.76 -41.72
N ASP A 35 0.72 -1.56 -42.76
CA ASP A 35 0.03 -2.83 -42.74
C ASP A 35 0.61 -3.65 -41.58
N PRO A 36 -0.20 -4.05 -40.58
CA PRO A 36 0.32 -4.86 -39.48
C PRO A 36 0.80 -6.18 -40.10
N GLU A 37 2.10 -6.50 -39.96
CA GLU A 37 2.72 -7.69 -40.56
C GLU A 37 2.08 -8.99 -40.03
N GLY A 38 0.97 -9.40 -40.62
CA GLY A 38 0.23 -10.58 -40.25
C GLY A 38 -1.20 -10.61 -40.80
N ILE A 39 -1.79 -11.80 -40.85
CA ILE A 39 -3.13 -12.06 -41.37
C ILE A 39 -4.07 -12.27 -40.19
N GLU A 40 -5.07 -11.40 -40.05
CA GLU A 40 -6.14 -11.58 -39.06
C GLU A 40 -7.09 -12.70 -39.51
N VAL A 41 -7.18 -13.74 -38.69
CA VAL A 41 -8.03 -14.91 -38.92
C VAL A 41 -9.00 -15.12 -37.77
N GLY A 42 -10.15 -15.74 -38.05
CA GLY A 42 -11.24 -15.89 -37.08
C GLY A 42 -11.84 -17.28 -37.02
N LEU A 43 -12.46 -17.56 -35.87
CA LEU A 43 -13.34 -18.73 -35.67
C LEU A 43 -14.49 -18.37 -34.72
N CYS A 44 -15.52 -19.20 -34.68
CA CYS A 44 -16.64 -19.04 -33.76
C CYS A 44 -16.82 -20.25 -32.83
N LEU A 45 -17.22 -19.98 -31.59
CA LEU A 45 -17.60 -20.98 -30.59
C LEU A 45 -19.10 -20.87 -30.34
N GLY A 46 -19.88 -21.93 -30.60
CA GLY A 46 -21.33 -21.76 -30.64
C GLY A 46 -22.24 -22.99 -30.72
N SER A 47 -22.80 -23.36 -29.57
CA SER A 47 -24.21 -23.70 -29.37
C SER A 47 -24.61 -23.37 -27.92
N ASP A 48 -25.88 -23.57 -27.51
CA ASP A 48 -26.47 -23.12 -26.22
C ASP A 48 -25.72 -23.49 -24.91
N ARG A 49 -24.62 -24.27 -24.99
CA ARG A 49 -23.83 -24.78 -23.86
C ARG A 49 -22.40 -24.21 -23.75
N THR A 50 -22.00 -23.27 -24.62
CA THR A 50 -20.58 -22.90 -24.84
C THR A 50 -20.22 -21.49 -24.36
N ARG A 51 -20.19 -21.21 -23.04
CA ARG A 51 -19.84 -19.87 -22.52
C ARG A 51 -19.29 -19.92 -21.08
N THR A 52 -18.46 -18.95 -20.69
CA THR A 52 -17.49 -19.04 -19.56
C THR A 52 -18.06 -18.65 -18.21
N SER A 53 -18.57 -17.42 -18.08
CA SER A 53 -18.96 -16.82 -16.80
C SER A 53 -20.43 -17.06 -16.51
N MET A 54 -20.78 -17.47 -15.29
CA MET A 54 -22.18 -17.63 -14.89
C MET A 54 -22.83 -16.25 -14.68
N LEU A 55 -23.91 -15.98 -15.42
CA LEU A 55 -24.73 -14.79 -15.22
C LEU A 55 -25.27 -14.72 -13.79
N SER A 56 -25.71 -13.55 -13.37
CA SER A 56 -26.31 -13.32 -12.04
C SER A 56 -27.54 -14.19 -11.71
N ASN A 57 -28.11 -14.86 -12.72
CA ASN A 57 -29.21 -15.83 -12.58
C ASN A 57 -28.73 -17.26 -12.24
N GLY A 58 -27.42 -17.54 -12.29
CA GLY A 58 -26.78 -18.86 -12.16
C GLY A 58 -27.44 -20.00 -12.95
N LEU A 59 -28.03 -19.66 -14.10
CA LEU A 59 -28.76 -20.55 -15.01
C LEU A 59 -28.30 -20.40 -16.47
N SER A 60 -27.54 -19.35 -16.76
CA SER A 60 -27.02 -19.01 -18.08
C SER A 60 -25.56 -18.60 -17.93
N THR A 61 -24.80 -18.78 -19.00
CA THR A 61 -23.42 -18.32 -19.08
C THR A 61 -23.27 -17.22 -20.14
N GLU A 62 -22.16 -16.49 -20.13
CA GLU A 62 -21.71 -15.57 -21.17
C GLU A 62 -20.19 -15.64 -21.35
N TRP A 63 -19.69 -15.22 -22.51
CA TRP A 63 -18.27 -14.89 -22.68
C TRP A 63 -18.07 -13.44 -22.28
N LEU A 64 -16.95 -13.13 -21.62
CA LEU A 64 -16.63 -11.76 -21.20
C LEU A 64 -15.60 -11.11 -22.15
N PRO A 65 -15.65 -9.78 -22.35
CA PRO A 65 -14.59 -9.05 -23.04
C PRO A 65 -13.22 -9.36 -22.43
N GLY A 66 -12.25 -9.72 -23.29
CA GLY A 66 -10.92 -10.16 -22.87
C GLY A 66 -10.77 -11.66 -22.56
N ASP A 67 -11.84 -12.47 -22.68
CA ASP A 67 -11.71 -13.94 -22.68
C ASP A 67 -10.83 -14.40 -23.84
N LYS A 68 -9.89 -15.32 -23.55
CA LYS A 68 -8.96 -15.88 -24.55
C LYS A 68 -9.03 -17.40 -24.58
N ILE A 69 -9.01 -17.94 -25.78
CA ILE A 69 -8.97 -19.38 -26.06
C ILE A 69 -7.62 -19.74 -26.66
N ALA A 70 -7.16 -20.97 -26.42
CA ALA A 70 -5.97 -21.52 -27.06
C ALA A 70 -6.38 -22.50 -28.16
N VAL A 71 -5.74 -22.40 -29.33
CA VAL A 71 -6.06 -23.15 -30.54
C VAL A 71 -4.83 -23.86 -31.08
N TRP A 72 -5.02 -25.10 -31.51
CA TRP A 72 -4.02 -25.90 -32.23
C TRP A 72 -4.61 -26.38 -33.55
N ALA A 73 -3.77 -26.51 -34.57
CA ALA A 73 -4.16 -27.01 -35.90
C ALA A 73 -3.11 -28.01 -36.38
N MET A 74 -3.43 -29.31 -36.34
CA MET A 74 -2.51 -30.39 -36.72
C MET A 74 -2.82 -30.88 -38.14
N ASN A 75 -1.82 -30.88 -39.02
CA ASN A 75 -1.98 -31.38 -40.39
C ASN A 75 -1.99 -32.93 -40.43
N SER A 76 -2.28 -33.49 -41.60
CA SER A 76 -2.30 -34.95 -41.83
C SER A 76 -0.97 -35.67 -41.60
N ALA A 77 0.16 -34.94 -41.55
CA ALA A 77 1.49 -35.46 -41.23
C ALA A 77 1.82 -35.37 -39.72
N GLY A 78 0.88 -34.95 -38.86
CA GLY A 78 1.08 -34.83 -37.42
C GLY A 78 1.87 -33.59 -36.99
N THR A 79 2.07 -32.62 -37.89
CA THR A 79 2.76 -31.36 -37.59
C THR A 79 1.74 -30.27 -37.24
N TYR A 80 2.00 -29.52 -36.17
CA TYR A 80 1.17 -28.37 -35.77
C TYR A 80 1.53 -27.13 -36.59
N GLN A 81 0.55 -26.60 -37.33
CA GLN A 81 0.61 -25.30 -38.00
C GLN A 81 0.26 -24.16 -37.04
N LEU A 82 -0.70 -24.40 -36.13
CA LEU A 82 -0.97 -23.58 -34.96
C LEU A 82 -0.67 -24.42 -33.72
N SER A 83 0.03 -23.85 -32.74
CA SER A 83 0.36 -24.50 -31.48
C SER A 83 0.17 -23.53 -30.32
N ASN A 84 -0.87 -23.76 -29.50
CA ASN A 84 -1.28 -22.87 -28.42
C ASN A 84 -1.47 -21.42 -28.88
N GLN A 85 -1.96 -21.23 -30.12
CA GLN A 85 -2.22 -19.90 -30.67
C GLN A 85 -3.40 -19.29 -29.89
N LEU A 86 -3.18 -18.11 -29.30
CA LEU A 86 -4.22 -17.43 -28.55
C LEU A 86 -5.15 -16.68 -29.51
N PHE A 87 -6.45 -16.88 -29.35
CA PHE A 87 -7.48 -16.05 -29.96
C PHE A 87 -8.26 -15.33 -28.87
N GLU A 88 -8.64 -14.08 -29.12
CA GLU A 88 -9.32 -13.20 -28.16
C GLU A 88 -10.76 -12.91 -28.61
N LEU A 89 -11.69 -12.85 -27.65
CA LEU A 89 -13.08 -12.53 -27.93
C LEU A 89 -13.21 -11.10 -28.45
N TYR A 90 -13.71 -10.93 -29.68
CA TYR A 90 -13.97 -9.62 -30.28
C TYR A 90 -15.47 -9.34 -30.52
N GLY A 91 -16.32 -10.38 -30.60
CA GLY A 91 -17.73 -10.24 -30.94
C GLY A 91 -18.65 -11.30 -30.33
N LEU A 92 -19.94 -10.97 -30.23
CA LEU A 92 -21.02 -11.82 -29.71
C LEU A 92 -22.29 -11.71 -30.57
N GLU A 93 -22.78 -12.83 -31.09
CA GLU A 93 -24.05 -12.89 -31.85
C GLU A 93 -24.85 -14.13 -31.42
N VAL A 94 -26.12 -13.93 -31.02
CA VAL A 94 -27.13 -14.99 -30.77
C VAL A 94 -26.56 -16.23 -30.04
N GLY A 95 -25.78 -15.99 -28.99
CA GLY A 95 -25.22 -17.05 -28.13
C GLY A 95 -23.94 -17.72 -28.62
N ARG A 96 -23.34 -17.24 -29.71
CA ARG A 96 -21.98 -17.56 -30.19
C ARG A 96 -20.98 -16.51 -29.74
N GLY A 97 -19.74 -16.92 -29.48
CA GLY A 97 -18.59 -16.02 -29.33
C GLY A 97 -17.68 -16.10 -30.54
N PHE A 98 -17.22 -14.94 -31.02
CA PHE A 98 -16.27 -14.84 -32.14
C PHE A 98 -14.90 -14.42 -31.63
N PHE A 99 -13.89 -15.11 -32.14
CA PHE A 99 -12.53 -15.07 -31.65
C PHE A 99 -11.57 -14.81 -32.82
N THR A 100 -10.69 -13.81 -32.68
CA THR A 100 -9.68 -13.43 -33.69
C THR A 100 -8.27 -13.68 -33.19
N SER A 101 -7.35 -13.87 -34.14
CA SER A 101 -5.91 -13.89 -33.89
C SER A 101 -5.16 -13.42 -35.14
N THR A 102 -4.00 -12.78 -34.95
CA THR A 102 -3.11 -12.40 -36.05
C THR A 102 -2.04 -13.47 -36.25
N LEU A 103 -1.98 -14.06 -37.45
CA LEU A 103 -0.94 -15.03 -37.83
C LEU A 103 0.18 -14.35 -38.60
N SER A 104 1.44 -14.75 -38.40
CA SER A 104 2.59 -14.20 -39.13
C SER A 104 2.64 -14.56 -40.62
N SER A 105 1.82 -15.52 -41.06
CA SER A 105 1.71 -15.95 -42.46
C SER A 105 0.42 -16.73 -42.69
N ALA A 106 0.01 -16.87 -43.96
CA ALA A 106 -1.16 -17.67 -44.32
C ALA A 106 -0.94 -19.15 -43.97
N MET A 107 -1.98 -19.80 -43.44
CA MET A 107 -1.96 -21.26 -43.29
C MET A 107 -1.92 -21.90 -44.68
N PRO A 108 -1.01 -22.87 -44.95
CA PRO A 108 -0.96 -23.59 -46.22
C PRO A 108 -2.29 -24.28 -46.59
N GLU A 109 -2.51 -24.51 -47.88
CA GLU A 109 -3.63 -25.34 -48.32
C GLU A 109 -3.52 -26.76 -47.76
N GLY A 110 -4.63 -27.27 -47.22
CA GLY A 110 -4.71 -28.61 -46.65
C GLY A 110 -5.90 -28.77 -45.71
N THR A 111 -6.00 -29.96 -45.10
CA THR A 111 -6.96 -30.24 -44.04
C THR A 111 -6.23 -30.36 -42.71
N TYR A 112 -6.73 -29.68 -41.69
CA TYR A 112 -6.19 -29.67 -40.34
C TYR A 112 -7.23 -30.23 -39.36
N THR A 113 -6.76 -30.97 -38.36
CA THR A 113 -7.53 -31.27 -37.16
C THR A 113 -7.30 -30.15 -36.15
N TYR A 114 -8.36 -29.40 -35.84
CA TYR A 114 -8.33 -28.30 -34.90
C TYR A 114 -8.71 -28.76 -33.49
N TYR A 115 -7.97 -28.26 -32.51
CA TYR A 115 -8.23 -28.43 -31.08
C TYR A 115 -8.38 -27.04 -30.45
N CYS A 116 -9.24 -26.91 -29.44
CA CYS A 116 -9.48 -25.63 -28.77
C CYS A 116 -9.76 -25.83 -27.27
N SER A 117 -9.19 -24.97 -26.42
CA SER A 117 -9.46 -24.95 -24.98
C SER A 117 -9.68 -23.53 -24.42
N TYR A 118 -10.37 -23.47 -23.30
CA TYR A 118 -10.52 -22.30 -22.43
C TYR A 118 -10.30 -22.74 -20.98
N PRO A 119 -9.53 -21.99 -20.17
CA PRO A 119 -8.68 -20.87 -20.56
C PRO A 119 -7.50 -21.34 -21.44
N SER A 120 -6.47 -20.50 -21.61
CA SER A 120 -5.15 -21.01 -22.03
C SER A 120 -4.63 -22.03 -21.00
N PRO A 121 -4.08 -23.17 -21.42
CA PRO A 121 -3.45 -24.12 -20.50
C PRO A 121 -2.17 -23.56 -19.90
N LEU A 122 -1.78 -24.11 -18.75
CA LEU A 122 -0.49 -23.88 -18.08
C LEU A 122 0.68 -24.52 -18.84
N SER A 123 0.43 -25.68 -19.44
CA SER A 123 1.41 -26.45 -20.22
C SER A 123 0.71 -27.42 -21.16
N VAL A 124 1.39 -27.81 -22.24
CA VAL A 124 0.91 -28.83 -23.18
C VAL A 124 2.03 -29.79 -23.54
N ASN A 125 1.72 -31.09 -23.57
CA ASN A 125 2.60 -32.15 -24.04
C ASN A 125 1.83 -33.07 -25.01
N GLY A 126 2.12 -32.98 -26.32
CA GLY A 126 1.32 -33.63 -27.35
C GLY A 126 -0.11 -33.08 -27.34
N THR A 127 -1.11 -33.94 -27.06
CA THR A 127 -2.52 -33.54 -26.89
C THR A 127 -2.91 -33.31 -25.43
N GLN A 128 -2.03 -33.56 -24.47
CA GLN A 128 -2.32 -33.39 -23.04
C GLN A 128 -2.09 -31.95 -22.61
N ALA A 129 -3.15 -31.28 -22.18
CA ALA A 129 -3.12 -29.89 -21.71
C ALA A 129 -3.42 -29.81 -20.21
N THR A 130 -2.61 -29.04 -19.47
CA THR A 130 -2.72 -28.89 -18.02
C THR A 130 -3.44 -27.58 -17.65
N PHE A 131 -4.39 -27.63 -16.74
CA PHE A 131 -5.14 -26.46 -16.25
C PHE A 131 -5.21 -26.47 -14.72
N ALA A 132 -5.15 -25.31 -14.08
CA ALA A 132 -5.45 -25.19 -12.65
C ALA A 132 -6.97 -25.09 -12.42
N VAL A 133 -7.49 -25.91 -11.50
CA VAL A 133 -8.77 -25.69 -10.83
C VAL A 133 -8.44 -25.01 -9.50
N PRO A 134 -8.67 -23.68 -9.36
CA PRO A 134 -8.13 -22.93 -8.23
C PRO A 134 -8.85 -23.26 -6.92
N ALA A 135 -8.08 -23.33 -5.84
CA ALA A 135 -8.57 -23.52 -4.48
C ALA A 135 -9.20 -22.25 -3.86
N VAL A 136 -9.09 -21.10 -4.54
CA VAL A 136 -9.82 -19.85 -4.22
C VAL A 136 -10.61 -19.44 -5.45
N GLN A 137 -11.92 -19.21 -5.31
CA GLN A 137 -12.85 -18.92 -6.39
C GLN A 137 -13.79 -17.77 -6.03
N ASP A 138 -14.26 -17.02 -7.04
CA ASP A 138 -14.97 -15.75 -6.88
C ASP A 138 -16.50 -15.85 -6.68
N GLY A 139 -17.06 -17.08 -6.76
CA GLY A 139 -18.49 -17.33 -6.74
C GLY A 139 -19.23 -17.15 -8.09
N LYS A 140 -18.55 -16.74 -9.17
CA LYS A 140 -19.13 -16.61 -10.52
C LYS A 140 -18.52 -17.58 -11.54
N VAL A 141 -17.44 -18.27 -11.17
CA VAL A 141 -16.64 -19.12 -12.05
C VAL A 141 -15.93 -18.31 -13.16
N SER A 142 -15.48 -17.09 -12.82
CA SER A 142 -14.70 -16.26 -13.75
C SER A 142 -13.20 -16.64 -13.75
N GLY A 143 -12.40 -15.96 -14.58
CA GLY A 143 -10.93 -15.97 -14.46
C GLY A 143 -10.24 -17.33 -14.64
N GLY A 144 -10.82 -18.24 -15.43
CA GLY A 144 -10.28 -19.59 -15.63
C GLY A 144 -10.66 -20.62 -14.56
N ALA A 145 -11.57 -20.30 -13.63
CA ALA A 145 -12.13 -21.28 -12.69
C ALA A 145 -13.04 -22.33 -13.36
N ASP A 146 -13.38 -22.17 -14.65
CA ASP A 146 -14.01 -23.19 -15.49
C ASP A 146 -13.04 -23.65 -16.56
N VAL A 147 -13.07 -24.95 -16.91
CA VAL A 147 -12.27 -25.50 -17.99
C VAL A 147 -13.19 -26.09 -19.05
N MET A 148 -13.04 -25.62 -20.29
CA MET A 148 -13.78 -26.09 -21.44
C MET A 148 -12.83 -26.55 -22.54
N VAL A 149 -13.18 -27.63 -23.23
CA VAL A 149 -12.42 -28.15 -24.39
C VAL A 149 -13.37 -28.51 -25.52
N ALA A 150 -13.02 -28.18 -26.76
CA ALA A 150 -13.77 -28.56 -27.95
C ALA A 150 -13.47 -29.99 -28.40
N TYR A 151 -14.48 -30.69 -28.92
CA TYR A 151 -14.21 -31.90 -29.70
C TYR A 151 -13.39 -31.52 -30.95
N PRO A 152 -12.43 -32.37 -31.38
CA PRO A 152 -11.62 -32.07 -32.55
C PRO A 152 -12.47 -31.90 -33.82
N VAL A 153 -12.21 -30.84 -34.59
CA VAL A 153 -12.92 -30.54 -35.84
C VAL A 153 -11.95 -30.60 -37.00
N GLN A 154 -12.33 -31.27 -38.10
CA GLN A 154 -11.56 -31.19 -39.35
C GLN A 154 -12.06 -30.03 -40.21
N HIS A 155 -11.14 -29.17 -40.63
CA HIS A 155 -11.45 -28.00 -41.46
C HIS A 155 -10.26 -27.65 -42.38
N GLY A 156 -10.49 -26.81 -43.39
CA GLY A 156 -9.43 -26.20 -44.18
C GLY A 156 -8.57 -25.20 -43.37
N PRO A 157 -7.57 -24.54 -43.98
CA PRO A 157 -6.84 -23.44 -43.35
C PRO A 157 -7.81 -22.36 -42.85
N LEU A 158 -7.46 -21.69 -41.75
CA LEU A 158 -8.13 -20.45 -41.38
C LEU A 158 -7.74 -19.38 -42.41
N THR A 159 -8.74 -18.70 -42.94
CA THR A 159 -8.60 -17.64 -43.94
C THR A 159 -8.67 -16.27 -43.29
N ALA A 160 -8.17 -15.25 -44.01
CA ALA A 160 -8.31 -13.87 -43.59
C ALA A 160 -9.79 -13.52 -43.43
N ILE A 161 -10.17 -12.87 -42.33
CA ILE A 161 -11.54 -12.39 -42.15
C ILE A 161 -11.77 -11.25 -43.15
N PRO A 162 -12.76 -11.34 -44.06
CA PRO A 162 -12.97 -10.31 -45.09
C PRO A 162 -13.70 -9.06 -44.56
N ASP A 163 -14.42 -9.19 -43.45
CA ASP A 163 -15.18 -8.13 -42.77
C ASP A 163 -15.31 -8.53 -41.27
N PRO A 164 -15.06 -7.64 -40.29
CA PRO A 164 -15.32 -7.94 -38.87
C PRO A 164 -16.73 -8.46 -38.54
N ASP A 165 -17.73 -8.18 -39.39
CA ASP A 165 -19.09 -8.72 -39.25
C ASP A 165 -19.29 -10.08 -39.97
N ASP A 166 -18.23 -10.69 -40.55
CA ASP A 166 -18.31 -12.03 -41.18
C ASP A 166 -18.26 -13.15 -40.13
N HIS A 167 -19.43 -13.74 -39.91
CA HIS A 167 -19.67 -14.81 -38.95
C HIS A 167 -19.71 -16.22 -39.58
N SER A 168 -19.26 -16.37 -40.83
CA SER A 168 -19.33 -17.62 -41.61
C SER A 168 -18.15 -18.59 -41.42
N GLY A 169 -17.11 -18.17 -40.69
CA GLY A 169 -15.89 -18.94 -40.44
C GLY A 169 -16.08 -20.23 -39.63
N MET A 170 -14.98 -20.98 -39.45
CA MET A 170 -14.96 -22.29 -38.76
C MET A 170 -15.66 -22.23 -37.40
N SER A 171 -16.54 -23.20 -37.13
CA SER A 171 -17.24 -23.32 -35.84
C SER A 171 -16.77 -24.52 -35.03
N MET A 172 -16.63 -24.34 -33.72
CA MET A 172 -16.37 -25.42 -32.76
C MET A 172 -17.39 -25.39 -31.62
N SER A 173 -17.67 -26.56 -31.03
CA SER A 173 -18.48 -26.67 -29.82
C SER A 173 -17.63 -27.19 -28.67
N MET A 174 -17.53 -26.38 -27.61
CA MET A 174 -16.82 -26.69 -26.38
C MET A 174 -17.70 -27.42 -25.37
N ASN A 175 -17.09 -28.28 -24.56
CA ASN A 175 -17.74 -28.93 -23.43
C ASN A 175 -17.00 -28.55 -22.15
N ARG A 176 -17.78 -28.25 -21.11
CA ARG A 176 -17.28 -28.07 -19.74
C ARG A 176 -16.75 -29.39 -19.22
N ILE A 177 -15.49 -29.39 -18.79
CA ILE A 177 -14.78 -30.55 -18.26
C ILE A 177 -15.00 -30.67 -16.75
N LEU A 178 -15.31 -29.56 -16.06
CA LEU A 178 -15.57 -29.52 -14.63
C LEU A 178 -17.05 -29.75 -14.29
N HIS A 179 -17.33 -30.10 -13.04
CA HIS A 179 -18.67 -30.05 -12.45
C HIS A 179 -18.84 -28.76 -11.66
N GLN A 180 -20.07 -28.24 -11.59
CA GLN A 180 -20.37 -27.02 -10.82
C GLN A 180 -21.39 -27.25 -9.71
N PHE A 181 -21.12 -26.77 -8.50
CA PHE A 181 -22.14 -26.60 -7.47
C PHE A 181 -22.65 -25.16 -7.47
N ARG A 182 -23.97 -25.00 -7.42
CA ARG A 182 -24.66 -23.71 -7.38
C ARG A 182 -25.36 -23.54 -6.05
N PHE A 183 -24.70 -22.88 -5.11
CA PHE A 183 -25.22 -22.62 -3.77
C PHE A 183 -26.24 -21.48 -3.80
N TYR A 184 -27.41 -21.69 -3.21
CA TYR A 184 -28.41 -20.64 -3.02
C TYR A 184 -29.07 -20.72 -1.64
N ILE A 185 -29.56 -19.57 -1.18
CA ILE A 185 -30.24 -19.43 0.11
C ILE A 185 -31.72 -19.16 -0.19
N PRO A 186 -32.67 -20.03 0.21
CA PRO A 186 -34.10 -19.82 -0.04
C PRO A 186 -34.65 -18.56 0.65
N GLN A 187 -35.67 -17.93 0.08
CA GLN A 187 -36.33 -16.76 0.69
C GLN A 187 -36.92 -17.07 2.07
N SER A 188 -37.35 -18.32 2.28
CA SER A 188 -37.87 -18.85 3.54
C SER A 188 -36.81 -19.00 4.65
N ASN A 189 -35.52 -18.83 4.36
CA ASN A 189 -34.50 -18.79 5.41
C ASN A 189 -34.66 -17.51 6.25
N SER A 190 -35.13 -17.69 7.48
CA SER A 190 -35.29 -16.60 8.47
C SER A 190 -33.97 -16.25 9.15
N ALA A 191 -33.10 -17.23 9.41
CA ALA A 191 -31.88 -17.08 10.19
C ALA A 191 -30.87 -16.06 9.64
N LEU A 192 -30.73 -15.96 8.32
CA LEU A 192 -29.87 -14.95 7.69
C LEU A 192 -30.41 -13.51 7.84
N GLY A 193 -31.71 -13.34 8.09
CA GLY A 193 -32.35 -12.02 8.15
C GLY A 193 -32.17 -11.23 6.84
N THR A 194 -31.47 -10.09 6.94
CA THR A 194 -31.08 -9.19 5.83
C THR A 194 -29.58 -9.25 5.49
N ALA A 195 -28.79 -10.04 6.24
CA ALA A 195 -27.36 -10.17 6.00
C ALA A 195 -27.08 -10.92 4.68
N LYS A 196 -25.81 -10.92 4.27
CA LYS A 196 -25.33 -11.58 3.04
C LYS A 196 -24.08 -12.37 3.38
N ILE A 197 -23.93 -13.54 2.76
CA ILE A 197 -22.69 -14.31 2.86
C ILE A 197 -21.65 -13.69 1.92
N THR A 198 -20.45 -13.44 2.42
CA THR A 198 -19.32 -12.85 1.68
C THR A 198 -18.18 -13.84 1.47
N LYS A 199 -17.99 -14.80 2.39
CA LYS A 199 -17.01 -15.88 2.23
C LYS A 199 -17.61 -17.24 2.58
N MET A 200 -17.17 -18.30 1.92
CA MET A 200 -17.41 -19.68 2.33
C MET A 200 -16.15 -20.53 2.22
N GLU A 201 -15.91 -21.39 3.20
CA GLU A 201 -14.86 -22.41 3.18
C GLU A 201 -15.53 -23.78 3.04
N LEU A 202 -15.24 -24.44 1.92
CA LEU A 202 -15.84 -25.70 1.50
C LEU A 202 -14.81 -26.82 1.69
N ASN A 203 -15.08 -27.74 2.63
CA ASN A 203 -14.21 -28.90 2.88
C ASN A 203 -14.92 -30.19 2.42
N PHE A 204 -14.46 -30.71 1.29
CA PHE A 204 -14.99 -31.90 0.64
C PHE A 204 -14.39 -33.19 1.25
N PRO A 205 -15.08 -34.33 1.12
CA PRO A 205 -14.62 -35.63 1.64
C PRO A 205 -13.49 -36.27 0.81
N SER A 206 -13.20 -35.72 -0.37
CA SER A 206 -12.15 -36.14 -1.29
C SER A 206 -11.57 -34.92 -2.00
N GLU A 207 -10.48 -35.11 -2.74
CA GLU A 207 -9.89 -34.09 -3.59
C GLU A 207 -10.83 -33.67 -4.72
N VAL A 208 -10.84 -32.37 -5.03
CA VAL A 208 -11.79 -31.70 -5.94
C VAL A 208 -11.20 -30.51 -6.70
N CYS A 209 -9.98 -30.08 -6.39
CA CYS A 209 -9.27 -28.97 -7.04
C CYS A 209 -7.75 -29.23 -7.02
N GLY A 210 -6.97 -28.43 -7.75
CA GLY A 210 -5.58 -28.71 -8.11
C GLY A 210 -5.37 -28.67 -9.63
N ASN A 211 -4.26 -29.21 -10.12
CA ASN A 211 -3.93 -29.20 -11.55
C ASN A 211 -4.54 -30.42 -12.25
N ILE A 212 -5.44 -30.20 -13.21
CA ILE A 212 -5.97 -31.27 -14.07
C ILE A 212 -5.20 -31.38 -15.38
N VAL A 213 -5.11 -32.60 -15.91
CA VAL A 213 -4.67 -32.84 -17.29
C VAL A 213 -5.85 -33.34 -18.12
N VAL A 214 -6.11 -32.66 -19.24
CA VAL A 214 -7.17 -32.98 -20.21
C VAL A 214 -6.53 -33.40 -21.53
N ASP A 215 -7.08 -34.44 -22.16
CA ASP A 215 -6.65 -34.86 -23.49
C ASP A 215 -7.48 -34.12 -24.55
N LEU A 216 -6.86 -33.16 -25.23
CA LEU A 216 -7.53 -32.32 -26.24
C LEU A 216 -8.06 -33.15 -27.43
N ALA A 217 -7.49 -34.33 -27.68
CA ALA A 217 -7.96 -35.23 -28.74
C ALA A 217 -9.12 -36.14 -28.32
N ASP A 218 -9.36 -36.30 -27.01
CA ASP A 218 -10.51 -37.02 -26.47
C ASP A 218 -11.07 -36.29 -25.23
N PRO A 219 -11.87 -35.22 -25.41
CA PRO A 219 -12.48 -34.47 -24.30
C PRO A 219 -13.49 -35.26 -23.46
N ALA A 220 -13.86 -36.49 -23.86
CA ALA A 220 -14.71 -37.36 -23.07
C ALA A 220 -13.92 -38.22 -22.06
N LYS A 221 -12.59 -38.29 -22.21
CA LYS A 221 -11.68 -39.03 -21.35
C LYS A 221 -11.61 -38.41 -19.96
N SER A 222 -11.62 -39.26 -18.93
CA SER A 222 -11.46 -38.82 -17.54
C SER A 222 -10.14 -38.06 -17.35
N VAL A 223 -10.22 -36.90 -16.71
CA VAL A 223 -9.05 -36.10 -16.33
C VAL A 223 -8.24 -36.78 -15.22
N SER A 224 -6.92 -36.60 -15.22
CA SER A 224 -6.10 -36.87 -14.03
C SER A 224 -5.95 -35.59 -13.21
N LEU A 225 -5.77 -35.73 -11.89
CA LEU A 225 -5.59 -34.62 -10.95
C LEU A 225 -4.23 -34.75 -10.25
N ALA A 226 -3.48 -33.67 -10.19
CA ALA A 226 -2.21 -33.50 -9.47
C ALA A 226 -2.30 -32.26 -8.55
N GLU A 227 -1.37 -32.14 -7.59
CA GLU A 227 -1.39 -31.07 -6.57
C GLU A 227 -2.76 -30.96 -5.87
N ALA A 228 -3.34 -32.15 -5.62
CA ALA A 228 -4.75 -32.32 -5.34
C ALA A 228 -5.15 -31.80 -3.95
N GLN A 229 -6.27 -31.07 -3.89
CA GLN A 229 -6.79 -30.48 -2.67
C GLN A 229 -8.29 -30.74 -2.51
N LYS A 230 -8.72 -30.95 -1.26
CA LYS A 230 -10.12 -31.19 -0.87
C LYS A 230 -10.86 -29.93 -0.39
N THR A 231 -10.18 -28.79 -0.33
CA THR A 231 -10.70 -27.53 0.22
C THR A 231 -10.78 -26.46 -0.84
N ILE A 232 -11.93 -25.79 -0.97
CA ILE A 232 -12.09 -24.61 -1.83
C ILE A 232 -12.63 -23.46 -0.97
N THR A 233 -12.00 -22.30 -1.06
CA THR A 233 -12.52 -21.05 -0.52
C THR A 233 -13.28 -20.32 -1.61
N LEU A 234 -14.54 -19.98 -1.35
CA LEU A 234 -15.28 -19.00 -2.12
C LEU A 234 -15.15 -17.64 -1.45
N ASP A 235 -14.38 -16.75 -2.05
CA ASP A 235 -14.30 -15.34 -1.67
C ASP A 235 -15.18 -14.54 -2.63
N LEU A 236 -16.39 -14.19 -2.19
CA LEU A 236 -17.48 -13.87 -3.11
C LEU A 236 -17.37 -12.44 -3.63
N ALA A 237 -16.97 -12.31 -4.89
CA ALA A 237 -16.94 -11.04 -5.61
C ALA A 237 -18.33 -10.35 -5.69
N GLN A 238 -19.42 -11.08 -5.38
CA GLN A 238 -20.75 -10.53 -5.10
C GLN A 238 -21.37 -11.26 -3.90
N PRO A 239 -21.71 -10.57 -2.80
CA PRO A 239 -22.28 -11.20 -1.61
C PRO A 239 -23.60 -11.96 -1.87
N LEU A 240 -23.65 -13.22 -1.45
CA LEU A 240 -24.80 -14.10 -1.62
C LEU A 240 -25.91 -13.73 -0.62
N ALA A 241 -26.98 -13.15 -1.15
CA ALA A 241 -28.22 -12.89 -0.43
C ALA A 241 -29.27 -13.99 -0.69
N LYS A 242 -30.40 -13.92 0.02
CA LYS A 242 -31.56 -14.79 -0.25
C LYS A 242 -32.05 -14.63 -1.70
N SER A 243 -32.41 -15.77 -2.30
CA SER A 243 -33.01 -15.87 -3.63
C SER A 243 -34.51 -15.63 -3.54
N THR A 244 -35.02 -14.70 -4.34
CA THR A 244 -36.45 -14.41 -4.45
C THR A 244 -37.09 -15.31 -5.50
N GLU A 245 -38.00 -16.19 -5.08
CA GLU A 245 -38.74 -17.09 -6.00
C GLU A 245 -39.67 -16.32 -6.95
N SER A 246 -40.14 -15.13 -6.55
CA SER A 246 -40.89 -14.24 -7.44
C SER A 246 -40.04 -13.88 -8.67
N GLN A 247 -40.52 -14.28 -9.85
CA GLN A 247 -39.87 -14.16 -11.16
C GLN A 247 -38.68 -15.11 -11.43
N GLY A 248 -38.41 -16.09 -10.58
CA GLY A 248 -37.37 -17.11 -10.84
C GLY A 248 -35.93 -16.58 -10.83
N VAL A 249 -35.70 -15.40 -10.26
CA VAL A 249 -34.38 -14.77 -10.16
C VAL A 249 -33.64 -15.32 -8.93
N TYR A 250 -33.09 -16.52 -9.11
CA TYR A 250 -32.17 -17.12 -8.13
C TYR A 250 -30.84 -16.36 -8.13
N LYS A 251 -30.30 -16.15 -6.92
CA LYS A 251 -28.94 -15.68 -6.68
C LYS A 251 -28.11 -16.88 -6.27
N PHE A 252 -27.04 -17.14 -7.01
CA PHE A 252 -26.16 -18.27 -6.75
C PHE A 252 -24.74 -17.82 -6.47
N ALA A 253 -24.06 -18.52 -5.56
CA ALA A 253 -22.61 -18.62 -5.55
C ALA A 253 -22.23 -19.95 -6.20
N CYS A 254 -21.37 -19.89 -7.21
CA CYS A 254 -20.95 -21.05 -8.00
C CYS A 254 -19.51 -21.46 -7.64
N VAL A 255 -19.28 -22.75 -7.52
CA VAL A 255 -17.93 -23.34 -7.42
C VAL A 255 -17.76 -24.40 -8.50
N SER A 256 -16.61 -24.39 -9.16
CA SER A 256 -16.16 -25.48 -10.03
C SER A 256 -15.32 -26.47 -9.25
N LEU A 257 -15.54 -27.75 -9.53
CA LEU A 257 -14.76 -28.87 -9.01
C LEU A 257 -14.45 -29.89 -10.11
N VAL A 258 -13.35 -30.62 -9.92
CA VAL A 258 -13.00 -31.80 -10.72
C VAL A 258 -14.12 -32.83 -10.62
N PRO A 259 -14.56 -33.44 -11.74
CA PRO A 259 -15.62 -34.44 -11.74
C PRO A 259 -15.29 -35.60 -10.78
N THR A 260 -16.21 -35.91 -9.88
CA THR A 260 -15.97 -36.92 -8.85
C THR A 260 -17.26 -37.62 -8.40
N LYS A 261 -17.09 -38.78 -7.76
CA LYS A 261 -18.20 -39.59 -7.27
C LYS A 261 -18.08 -39.81 -5.77
N PHE A 262 -18.94 -39.15 -5.02
CA PHE A 262 -19.03 -39.31 -3.58
C PHE A 262 -19.77 -40.60 -3.21
N ALA A 263 -19.26 -41.29 -2.18
CA ALA A 263 -19.85 -42.49 -1.61
C ALA A 263 -20.99 -42.15 -0.63
N ASP A 264 -21.87 -43.12 -0.36
CA ASP A 264 -22.91 -42.99 0.65
C ASP A 264 -22.32 -42.67 2.04
N GLY A 265 -22.92 -41.69 2.72
CA GLY A 265 -22.45 -41.20 4.03
C GLY A 265 -21.44 -40.05 3.96
N GLN A 266 -20.86 -39.76 2.80
CA GLN A 266 -19.97 -38.59 2.65
C GLN A 266 -20.75 -37.27 2.58
N SER A 267 -20.20 -36.23 3.21
CA SER A 267 -20.81 -34.90 3.30
C SER A 267 -19.78 -33.79 3.05
N LEU A 268 -20.23 -32.69 2.45
CA LEU A 268 -19.49 -31.44 2.33
C LEU A 268 -19.67 -30.63 3.62
N SER A 269 -18.57 -30.29 4.30
CA SER A 269 -18.60 -29.34 5.41
C SER A 269 -18.45 -27.91 4.88
N ILE A 270 -19.23 -26.97 5.43
CA ILE A 270 -19.23 -25.56 5.02
C ILE A 270 -19.11 -24.68 6.27
N ARG A 271 -18.13 -23.78 6.25
CA ARG A 271 -18.13 -22.59 7.11
C ARG A 271 -18.48 -21.39 6.23
N ALA A 272 -19.47 -20.61 6.62
CA ALA A 272 -19.90 -19.44 5.86
C ALA A 272 -19.83 -18.19 6.74
N TYR A 273 -19.55 -17.05 6.14
CA TYR A 273 -19.28 -15.80 6.84
C TYR A 273 -20.07 -14.65 6.21
N THR A 274 -20.62 -13.78 7.05
CA THR A 274 -21.01 -12.41 6.70
C THR A 274 -19.83 -11.48 7.01
N ASP A 275 -20.02 -10.17 6.84
CA ASP A 275 -18.99 -9.15 7.16
C ASP A 275 -18.55 -9.16 8.66
N ASP A 276 -19.42 -9.64 9.55
CA ASP A 276 -19.27 -9.52 11.00
C ASP A 276 -19.69 -10.76 11.82
N MET A 277 -20.34 -11.75 11.21
CA MET A 277 -20.89 -12.97 11.86
C MET A 277 -20.53 -14.25 11.08
N ILE A 278 -20.49 -15.37 11.79
CA ILE A 278 -20.37 -16.73 11.22
C ILE A 278 -21.77 -17.29 11.00
N ALA A 279 -22.07 -17.77 9.79
CA ALA A 279 -23.30 -18.47 9.47
C ALA A 279 -23.12 -19.99 9.68
N ARG A 280 -23.87 -20.58 10.62
CA ARG A 280 -23.84 -22.02 10.87
C ARG A 280 -24.73 -22.76 9.87
N ILE A 281 -24.15 -23.78 9.23
CA ILE A 281 -24.80 -24.62 8.20
C ILE A 281 -24.47 -26.08 8.53
N ASP A 282 -25.47 -26.96 8.50
CA ASP A 282 -25.26 -28.41 8.67
C ASP A 282 -24.42 -28.97 7.50
N PRO A 283 -23.57 -29.98 7.70
CA PRO A 283 -22.88 -30.66 6.61
C PRO A 283 -23.86 -31.16 5.54
N ILE A 284 -23.56 -30.84 4.28
CA ILE A 284 -24.42 -31.15 3.14
C ILE A 284 -24.11 -32.57 2.67
N ASN A 285 -25.06 -33.48 2.86
CA ASN A 285 -24.97 -34.85 2.36
C ASN A 285 -24.81 -34.86 0.83
N LEU A 286 -23.78 -35.56 0.33
CA LEU A 286 -23.43 -35.65 -1.09
C LEU A 286 -23.99 -36.92 -1.76
N LYS A 287 -24.76 -37.73 -1.03
CA LYS A 287 -25.42 -38.93 -1.57
C LYS A 287 -26.19 -38.62 -2.86
N ALA A 288 -26.02 -39.50 -3.84
CA ALA A 288 -26.59 -39.41 -5.19
C ALA A 288 -26.19 -38.17 -6.03
N LYS A 289 -25.33 -37.27 -5.52
CA LYS A 289 -24.74 -36.16 -6.30
C LYS A 289 -23.55 -36.67 -7.11
N ASN A 290 -23.84 -37.33 -8.23
CA ASN A 290 -22.82 -37.72 -9.20
C ASN A 290 -22.30 -36.45 -9.90
N CYS A 291 -21.08 -36.02 -9.56
CA CYS A 291 -20.53 -34.75 -10.04
C CYS A 291 -19.90 -34.96 -11.42
N LEU A 292 -20.75 -35.16 -12.43
CA LEU A 292 -20.35 -35.40 -13.82
C LEU A 292 -19.80 -34.13 -14.49
N ALA A 293 -18.81 -34.30 -15.38
CA ALA A 293 -18.28 -33.24 -16.24
C ALA A 293 -19.40 -32.52 -17.00
N GLY A 294 -19.40 -31.19 -16.98
CA GLY A 294 -20.37 -30.34 -17.67
C GLY A 294 -21.76 -30.28 -17.04
N HIS A 295 -22.01 -31.00 -15.94
CA HIS A 295 -23.24 -30.88 -15.16
C HIS A 295 -23.12 -29.80 -14.07
N SER A 296 -24.26 -29.27 -13.62
CA SER A 296 -24.32 -28.27 -12.56
C SER A 296 -25.43 -28.55 -11.55
N THR A 297 -25.03 -28.92 -10.32
CA THR A 297 -25.94 -29.33 -9.24
C THR A 297 -26.34 -28.13 -8.36
N PRO A 298 -27.63 -27.81 -8.21
CA PRO A 298 -28.08 -26.82 -7.25
C PRO A 298 -27.93 -27.34 -5.81
N VAL A 299 -27.53 -26.46 -4.89
CA VAL A 299 -27.29 -26.79 -3.49
C VAL A 299 -27.97 -25.75 -2.59
N ILE A 300 -28.90 -26.20 -1.76
CA ILE A 300 -29.57 -25.35 -0.77
C ILE A 300 -28.62 -25.13 0.41
N LEU A 301 -28.36 -23.87 0.74
CA LEU A 301 -27.71 -23.46 1.98
C LEU A 301 -28.78 -23.18 3.05
N ASN A 302 -28.92 -24.12 3.99
CA ASN A 302 -29.81 -23.98 5.14
C ASN A 302 -29.06 -23.40 6.34
N ILE A 303 -28.91 -22.07 6.36
CA ILE A 303 -28.35 -21.36 7.52
C ILE A 303 -29.29 -21.56 8.71
N LYS A 304 -28.72 -21.98 9.85
CA LYS A 304 -29.44 -22.24 11.11
C LYS A 304 -29.49 -21.01 12.00
N GLU A 305 -28.35 -20.33 12.11
CA GLU A 305 -28.12 -19.17 12.97
C GLU A 305 -26.94 -18.36 12.43
N LEU A 306 -26.90 -17.09 12.81
CA LEU A 306 -25.71 -16.24 12.73
C LEU A 306 -25.14 -16.13 14.14
N VAL A 307 -23.86 -16.43 14.32
CA VAL A 307 -23.16 -16.32 15.60
C VAL A 307 -22.00 -15.35 15.48
N GLU A 308 -21.72 -14.62 16.55
CA GLU A 308 -20.53 -13.75 16.62
C GLU A 308 -19.25 -14.57 16.44
N PHE A 309 -18.22 -13.94 15.88
CA PHE A 309 -16.89 -14.53 15.92
C PHE A 309 -16.42 -14.67 17.37
N PRO A 310 -15.94 -15.86 17.79
CA PRO A 310 -15.57 -16.11 19.18
C PRO A 310 -14.34 -15.33 19.63
N TYR A 311 -13.40 -15.08 18.71
CA TYR A 311 -12.10 -14.51 19.04
C TYR A 311 -11.83 -13.23 18.24
N VAL A 312 -11.34 -12.20 18.91
CA VAL A 312 -11.19 -10.86 18.33
C VAL A 312 -9.88 -10.21 18.76
N ILE A 313 -9.22 -9.52 17.83
CA ILE A 313 -8.21 -8.49 18.14
C ILE A 313 -8.82 -7.13 17.78
N LYS A 314 -8.94 -6.24 18.75
CA LYS A 314 -9.32 -4.84 18.53
C LYS A 314 -8.09 -3.96 18.57
N PHE A 315 -7.87 -3.17 17.53
CA PHE A 315 -6.91 -2.08 17.53
C PHE A 315 -7.63 -0.74 17.69
N THR A 316 -7.19 0.12 18.60
CA THR A 316 -7.71 1.49 18.75
C THR A 316 -6.63 2.53 18.49
N LEU A 317 -6.91 3.49 17.61
CA LEU A 317 -6.07 4.68 17.42
C LEU A 317 -6.33 5.66 18.58
N THR A 318 -5.41 5.76 19.53
CA THR A 318 -5.66 6.45 20.82
C THR A 318 -5.34 7.94 20.82
N ASP A 319 -4.39 8.39 20.00
CA ASP A 319 -3.94 9.78 19.96
C ASP A 319 -3.24 10.07 18.61
N ASN A 320 -3.12 11.35 18.26
CA ASN A 320 -2.45 11.80 17.06
C ASN A 320 -1.69 13.10 17.33
N LYS A 321 -0.36 13.02 17.26
CA LYS A 321 0.58 14.13 17.47
C LYS A 321 1.29 14.59 16.20
N VAL A 322 1.01 13.99 15.04
CA VAL A 322 1.69 14.36 13.79
C VAL A 322 1.04 15.55 13.09
N GLY A 323 -0.23 15.85 13.38
CA GLY A 323 -0.98 16.98 12.78
C GLY A 323 -1.76 16.63 11.50
N GLU A 324 -1.69 15.38 11.04
CA GLU A 324 -2.45 14.88 9.87
C GLU A 324 -3.30 13.67 10.24
N ASN A 325 -4.46 13.50 9.60
CA ASN A 325 -5.29 12.32 9.80
C ASN A 325 -4.65 11.06 9.22
N VAL A 326 -4.85 9.93 9.89
CA VAL A 326 -4.45 8.60 9.42
C VAL A 326 -5.41 8.18 8.30
N THR A 327 -4.90 7.65 7.20
CA THR A 327 -5.68 7.17 6.05
C THR A 327 -5.60 5.65 5.88
N SER A 328 -4.54 5.03 6.41
CA SER A 328 -4.28 3.60 6.32
C SER A 328 -3.56 3.10 7.58
N VAL A 329 -3.88 1.87 8.01
CA VAL A 329 -3.19 1.16 9.09
C VAL A 329 -2.75 -0.20 8.58
N LYS A 330 -1.44 -0.47 8.58
CA LYS A 330 -0.88 -1.78 8.24
C LYS A 330 -0.43 -2.50 9.50
N PHE A 331 -0.90 -3.73 9.66
CA PHE A 331 -0.53 -4.66 10.72
C PHE A 331 0.40 -5.74 10.16
N ILE A 332 1.56 -5.90 10.78
CA ILE A 332 2.56 -6.92 10.41
C ILE A 332 2.76 -7.82 11.63
N ALA A 333 2.30 -9.06 11.51
CA ALA A 333 2.44 -10.09 12.52
C ALA A 333 3.79 -10.83 12.38
N PRO A 334 4.34 -11.39 13.48
CA PRO A 334 5.55 -12.19 13.41
C PRO A 334 5.31 -13.55 12.72
N SER A 335 6.40 -14.26 12.42
CA SER A 335 6.35 -15.58 11.78
C SER A 335 5.46 -16.55 12.56
N GLY A 336 4.66 -17.33 11.82
CA GLY A 336 3.65 -18.26 12.38
C GLY A 336 2.27 -17.64 12.62
N CYS A 337 2.15 -16.31 12.70
CA CYS A 337 0.86 -15.63 12.81
C CYS A 337 0.26 -15.31 11.43
N LYS A 338 -1.08 -15.38 11.30
CA LYS A 338 -1.81 -15.05 10.08
C LYS A 338 -3.05 -14.23 10.38
N TRP A 339 -3.30 -13.20 9.58
CA TRP A 339 -4.55 -12.44 9.65
C TRP A 339 -5.67 -13.19 8.89
N PRO A 340 -6.89 -13.26 9.43
CA PRO A 340 -7.96 -14.09 8.88
C PRO A 340 -8.55 -13.55 7.58
N SER A 341 -8.36 -12.25 7.31
CA SER A 341 -8.77 -11.56 6.08
C SER A 341 -7.85 -11.83 4.89
N THR A 342 -6.55 -12.00 5.12
CA THR A 342 -5.54 -12.15 4.04
C THR A 342 -4.91 -13.54 3.97
N GLY A 343 -4.97 -14.32 5.06
CA GLY A 343 -4.23 -15.59 5.19
C GLY A 343 -2.71 -15.41 5.31
N THR A 344 -2.22 -14.17 5.39
CA THR A 344 -0.80 -13.80 5.46
C THR A 344 -0.47 -13.12 6.79
N ASN A 345 0.81 -12.91 7.07
CA ASN A 345 1.26 -12.16 8.25
C ASN A 345 1.01 -10.63 8.13
N GLU A 346 0.66 -10.13 6.94
CA GLU A 346 0.30 -8.72 6.73
C GLU A 346 -1.21 -8.52 6.56
N TYR A 347 -1.73 -7.39 7.07
CA TYR A 347 -3.09 -6.92 6.84
C TYR A 347 -3.10 -5.39 6.76
N VAL A 348 -3.66 -4.84 5.69
CA VAL A 348 -3.82 -3.39 5.49
C VAL A 348 -5.29 -3.02 5.63
N TYR A 349 -5.59 -2.12 6.55
CA TYR A 349 -6.89 -1.48 6.67
C TYR A 349 -6.83 -0.07 6.05
N ASN A 350 -7.40 0.06 4.85
CA ASN A 350 -7.57 1.33 4.15
C ASN A 350 -9.06 1.47 3.78
N PRO A 351 -9.86 2.27 4.51
CA PRO A 351 -11.28 2.44 4.24
C PRO A 351 -11.59 3.49 3.16
N GLY A 352 -10.58 4.03 2.46
CA GLY A 352 -10.73 5.09 1.45
C GLY A 352 -11.10 6.45 2.03
N LYS A 353 -10.87 6.68 3.33
CA LYS A 353 -11.19 7.90 4.08
C LYS A 353 -10.35 7.98 5.35
N ASP A 354 -10.36 9.16 5.98
CA ASP A 354 -9.71 9.39 7.27
C ASP A 354 -10.21 8.45 8.38
N ILE A 355 -9.26 8.01 9.20
CA ILE A 355 -9.42 7.17 10.39
C ILE A 355 -9.21 8.10 11.61
N PRO A 356 -10.29 8.63 12.22
CA PRO A 356 -10.17 9.55 13.35
C PRO A 356 -9.67 8.85 14.61
N VAL A 357 -9.04 9.62 15.50
CA VAL A 357 -8.71 9.18 16.87
C VAL A 357 -9.97 8.67 17.58
N GLY A 358 -9.86 7.57 18.31
CA GLY A 358 -10.96 6.81 18.90
C GLY A 358 -11.54 5.72 17.98
N SER A 359 -11.12 5.64 16.71
CA SER A 359 -11.55 4.54 15.81
C SER A 359 -11.00 3.19 16.26
N THR A 360 -11.85 2.17 16.21
CA THR A 360 -11.47 0.78 16.46
C THR A 360 -11.53 -0.05 15.18
N ILE A 361 -10.40 -0.69 14.83
CA ILE A 361 -10.30 -1.70 13.77
C ILE A 361 -10.44 -3.09 14.42
N VAL A 362 -11.23 -3.98 13.81
CA VAL A 362 -11.62 -5.27 14.41
C VAL A 362 -11.21 -6.43 13.52
N CYS A 363 -10.19 -7.18 13.94
CA CYS A 363 -9.79 -8.44 13.30
C CYS A 363 -10.53 -9.61 13.99
N ARG A 364 -11.29 -10.39 13.21
CA ARG A 364 -12.19 -11.44 13.71
C ARG A 364 -11.71 -12.84 13.32
N PHE A 365 -11.54 -13.72 14.30
CA PHE A 365 -11.00 -15.07 14.14
C PHE A 365 -12.08 -16.12 14.45
N ALA A 366 -12.23 -17.09 13.56
CA ALA A 366 -13.21 -18.18 13.70
C ALA A 366 -12.66 -19.35 14.53
N ASP A 367 -11.35 -19.61 14.44
CA ASP A 367 -10.65 -20.71 15.07
C ASP A 367 -9.73 -20.22 16.19
N TYR A 368 -9.67 -21.01 17.26
CA TYR A 368 -8.83 -20.69 18.42
C TYR A 368 -7.33 -20.76 18.08
N GLU A 369 -6.90 -21.70 17.23
CA GLU A 369 -5.48 -21.92 16.94
C GLU A 369 -4.83 -20.73 16.22
N ASP A 370 -5.47 -20.21 15.17
CA ASP A 370 -5.03 -19.01 14.45
C ASP A 370 -4.97 -17.77 15.35
N TYR A 371 -5.91 -17.64 16.29
CA TYR A 371 -5.94 -16.56 17.26
C TYR A 371 -4.86 -16.71 18.33
N ALA A 372 -4.70 -17.91 18.88
CA ALA A 372 -3.73 -18.23 19.92
C ALA A 372 -2.27 -18.14 19.44
N ALA A 373 -2.02 -18.24 18.13
CA ALA A 373 -0.71 -17.96 17.53
C ALA A 373 -0.17 -16.57 17.91
N PHE A 374 -1.05 -15.58 18.12
CA PHE A 374 -0.69 -14.22 18.53
C PHE A 374 -0.42 -14.08 20.04
N SER A 375 -0.56 -15.14 20.85
CA SER A 375 -0.37 -15.10 22.30
C SER A 375 1.08 -14.74 22.67
N ASN A 376 1.27 -13.67 23.45
CA ASN A 376 2.57 -13.08 23.80
C ASN A 376 3.40 -12.61 22.60
N GLN A 377 2.77 -12.37 21.43
CA GLN A 377 3.45 -11.88 20.24
C GLN A 377 3.42 -10.36 20.15
N SER A 378 4.52 -9.77 19.71
CA SER A 378 4.57 -8.36 19.33
C SER A 378 4.25 -8.20 17.85
N ILE A 379 3.21 -7.45 17.52
CA ILE A 379 2.90 -7.06 16.14
C ILE A 379 3.45 -5.65 15.87
N THR A 380 3.90 -5.43 14.64
CA THR A 380 4.27 -4.09 14.15
C THR A 380 3.03 -3.43 13.54
N ILE A 381 2.85 -2.14 13.81
CA ILE A 381 1.72 -1.33 13.36
C ILE A 381 2.30 -0.09 12.67
N GLU A 382 2.05 0.04 11.37
CA GLU A 382 2.39 1.23 10.59
C GLU A 382 1.12 2.08 10.42
N LEU A 383 1.19 3.32 10.90
CA LEU A 383 0.13 4.32 10.76
C LEU A 383 0.56 5.29 9.66
N GLU A 384 -0.21 5.34 8.59
CA GLU A 384 0.05 6.17 7.41
C GLU A 384 -0.92 7.34 7.36
N THR A 385 -0.39 8.55 7.18
CA THR A 385 -1.16 9.78 6.90
C THR A 385 -1.02 10.17 5.44
N GLU A 386 -1.38 11.39 5.05
CA GLU A 386 -1.08 11.93 3.72
C GLU A 386 0.44 11.94 3.45
N ASN A 387 1.22 12.59 4.32
CA ASN A 387 2.65 12.85 4.12
C ASN A 387 3.59 12.03 5.01
N THR A 388 3.08 11.22 5.94
CA THR A 388 3.92 10.49 6.91
C THR A 388 3.63 9.00 7.00
N ILE A 389 4.62 8.23 7.42
CA ILE A 389 4.48 6.85 7.87
C ILE A 389 5.15 6.74 9.23
N SER A 390 4.44 6.18 10.21
CA SER A 390 4.95 6.00 11.56
C SER A 390 4.77 4.56 12.04
N THR A 391 5.89 3.92 12.39
CA THR A 391 5.91 2.56 12.91
C THR A 391 5.84 2.56 14.43
N SER A 392 5.07 1.62 14.97
CA SER A 392 4.94 1.31 16.41
C SER A 392 4.82 -0.19 16.60
N THR A 393 4.95 -0.67 17.84
CA THR A 393 4.85 -2.10 18.18
C THR A 393 3.87 -2.29 19.32
N ALA A 394 2.96 -3.26 19.21
CA ALA A 394 2.02 -3.62 20.26
C ALA A 394 2.20 -5.09 20.66
N LEU A 395 2.34 -5.35 21.96
CA LEU A 395 2.30 -6.70 22.51
C LEU A 395 0.85 -7.16 22.63
N ILE A 396 0.51 -8.29 22.01
CA ILE A 396 -0.71 -9.03 22.33
C ILE A 396 -0.41 -9.88 23.56
N ALA A 397 -1.11 -9.59 24.65
CA ALA A 397 -0.94 -10.28 25.94
C ALA A 397 -1.25 -11.79 25.83
N ALA A 398 -0.87 -12.55 26.85
CA ALA A 398 -1.15 -13.98 26.95
C ALA A 398 -2.64 -14.28 26.75
N ILE A 399 -2.97 -15.03 25.70
CA ILE A 399 -4.32 -15.51 25.41
C ILE A 399 -4.58 -16.78 26.27
N PRO A 400 -5.67 -16.84 27.05
CA PRO A 400 -6.00 -18.02 27.86
C PRO A 400 -6.34 -19.26 27.01
N SER A 401 -5.87 -20.43 27.43
CA SER A 401 -6.20 -21.70 26.79
C SER A 401 -7.58 -22.23 27.19
N GLY A 402 -8.30 -22.83 26.24
CA GLY A 402 -9.58 -23.51 26.51
C GLY A 402 -10.77 -22.58 26.74
N VAL A 403 -10.73 -21.34 26.21
CA VAL A 403 -11.84 -20.38 26.28
C VAL A 403 -12.66 -20.40 24.99
N ASP A 404 -13.99 -20.37 25.12
CA ASP A 404 -14.91 -20.38 23.97
C ASP A 404 -15.04 -19.01 23.27
N LYS A 405 -14.71 -17.92 23.99
CA LYS A 405 -14.66 -16.55 23.45
C LYS A 405 -13.55 -15.74 24.14
N HIS A 406 -12.90 -14.83 23.42
CA HIS A 406 -11.92 -13.90 23.98
C HIS A 406 -11.74 -12.63 23.11
N THR A 407 -11.27 -11.54 23.68
CA THR A 407 -10.90 -10.32 22.95
C THR A 407 -9.56 -9.80 23.47
N SER A 408 -8.60 -9.61 22.57
CA SER A 408 -7.37 -8.86 22.85
C SER A 408 -7.58 -7.42 22.40
N GLU A 409 -7.22 -6.46 23.24
CA GLU A 409 -7.27 -5.04 22.92
C GLU A 409 -5.85 -4.47 22.86
N ILE A 410 -5.51 -3.83 21.75
CA ILE A 410 -4.24 -3.16 21.51
C ILE A 410 -4.51 -1.73 21.03
N SER A 411 -3.52 -0.86 21.17
CA SER A 411 -3.62 0.52 20.71
C SER A 411 -2.28 1.06 20.24
N ALA A 412 -2.34 2.12 19.43
CA ALA A 412 -1.19 2.93 19.08
C ALA A 412 -1.62 4.39 18.90
N SER A 413 -0.65 5.28 19.00
CA SER A 413 -0.81 6.71 18.77
C SER A 413 0.11 7.15 17.65
N VAL A 414 -0.33 8.09 16.80
CA VAL A 414 0.58 8.72 15.83
C VAL A 414 1.53 9.64 16.62
N PRO A 415 2.85 9.42 16.58
CA PRO A 415 3.80 10.26 17.31
C PRO A 415 4.01 11.61 16.60
N TYR A 416 4.67 12.53 17.28
CA TYR A 416 5.29 13.69 16.63
C TYR A 416 6.30 13.22 15.55
N LEU A 417 6.58 14.07 14.55
CA LEU A 417 7.67 13.84 13.61
C LEU A 417 9.01 13.68 14.35
N LEU A 418 9.23 14.54 15.35
CA LEU A 418 10.31 14.47 16.33
C LEU A 418 9.75 14.84 17.72
N TYR A 419 10.12 14.07 18.74
CA TYR A 419 9.93 14.40 20.15
C TYR A 419 11.20 14.13 20.94
N GLN A 420 11.64 15.07 21.77
CA GLN A 420 12.81 14.91 22.63
C GLN A 420 12.68 15.74 23.92
N ASP A 421 12.67 15.06 25.08
CA ASP A 421 12.57 15.65 26.42
C ASP A 421 13.75 15.29 27.36
N PHE A 422 14.79 14.67 26.80
CA PHE A 422 16.04 14.27 27.47
C PHE A 422 15.87 13.43 28.76
N SER A 423 14.66 12.96 29.05
CA SER A 423 14.29 12.31 30.31
C SER A 423 14.92 10.93 30.49
N SER A 424 15.08 10.19 29.40
CA SER A 424 15.60 8.82 29.34
C SER A 424 17.04 8.72 28.81
N ILE A 425 17.76 9.84 28.77
CA ILE A 425 19.07 10.00 28.12
C ILE A 425 20.20 10.00 29.18
N SER A 426 21.38 9.50 28.82
CA SER A 426 22.57 9.51 29.67
C SER A 426 23.26 10.88 29.68
N THR A 427 23.87 11.24 30.80
CA THR A 427 24.69 12.46 30.89
C THR A 427 25.89 12.39 29.95
N TYR A 428 26.13 13.48 29.22
CA TYR A 428 27.21 13.62 28.24
C TYR A 428 27.82 15.03 28.30
N SER A 429 29.10 15.14 27.94
CA SER A 429 29.79 16.41 27.68
C SER A 429 30.91 16.14 26.68
N ASP A 430 31.10 17.04 25.72
CA ASP A 430 32.27 17.04 24.84
C ASP A 430 33.53 17.63 25.49
N GLY A 431 33.45 18.08 26.74
CA GLY A 431 34.51 18.77 27.48
C GLY A 431 34.56 20.28 27.27
N HIS A 432 33.80 20.81 26.30
CA HIS A 432 33.86 22.20 25.82
C HIS A 432 32.52 22.96 25.98
N ASP A 433 31.53 22.33 26.62
CA ASP A 433 30.22 22.89 26.94
C ASP A 433 30.21 23.77 28.22
N ASN A 434 31.29 23.74 29.00
CA ASN A 434 31.43 24.54 30.23
C ASN A 434 32.89 24.86 30.61
N PRO A 435 33.69 25.46 29.71
CA PRO A 435 35.09 25.76 29.97
C PRO A 435 35.24 26.81 31.08
N SER A 436 36.35 26.79 31.83
CA SER A 436 36.60 27.81 32.86
C SER A 436 36.80 29.22 32.27
N VAL A 437 36.30 30.25 32.97
CA VAL A 437 36.58 31.67 32.64
C VAL A 437 37.86 32.15 33.34
N GLY A 438 39.00 31.61 32.90
CA GLY A 438 40.34 32.04 33.30
C GLY A 438 41.22 32.32 32.07
N ALA A 439 42.51 32.61 32.25
CA ALA A 439 43.43 33.03 31.17
C ALA A 439 43.84 31.92 30.16
N GLY A 440 43.13 30.78 30.13
CA GLY A 440 43.35 29.72 29.15
C GLY A 440 42.44 29.84 27.94
N SER A 441 42.95 29.49 26.77
CA SER A 441 42.20 29.44 25.51
C SER A 441 41.49 28.10 25.33
N ASP A 442 40.22 28.13 24.95
CA ASP A 442 39.47 26.95 24.49
C ASP A 442 39.05 27.15 23.03
N THR A 443 39.78 26.53 22.10
CA THR A 443 39.61 26.73 20.66
C THR A 443 38.76 25.66 19.97
N TYR A 444 38.03 24.82 20.72
CA TYR A 444 37.31 23.67 20.17
C TYR A 444 36.22 24.04 19.16
N LYS A 445 36.23 23.30 18.04
CA LYS A 445 35.32 23.40 16.88
C LYS A 445 34.81 22.03 16.41
N GLY A 446 35.16 20.95 17.10
CA GLY A 446 34.78 19.59 16.71
C GLY A 446 33.26 19.40 16.75
N ILE A 447 32.73 18.49 15.94
CA ILE A 447 31.35 18.04 16.07
C ILE A 447 31.34 16.58 16.45
N THR A 448 30.48 16.23 17.40
CA THR A 448 30.37 14.87 17.93
C THR A 448 28.93 14.37 17.77
N GLU A 449 28.79 13.09 17.39
CA GLU A 449 27.51 12.39 17.39
C GLU A 449 27.13 12.01 18.83
N LEU A 450 25.89 12.26 19.23
CA LEU A 450 25.43 12.11 20.62
C LEU A 450 24.89 10.70 20.93
N SER A 451 25.18 9.72 20.08
CA SER A 451 24.79 8.31 20.25
C SER A 451 25.24 7.70 21.59
N SER A 452 26.36 8.15 22.16
CA SER A 452 26.82 7.72 23.50
C SER A 452 25.94 8.22 24.66
N ALA A 453 25.16 9.28 24.45
CA ALA A 453 24.11 9.71 25.39
C ALA A 453 22.82 8.88 25.23
N GLY A 454 22.65 8.18 24.10
CA GLY A 454 21.36 7.62 23.65
C GLY A 454 20.63 8.49 22.61
N LEU A 455 21.27 9.58 22.14
CA LEU A 455 20.71 10.51 21.15
C LEU A 455 21.19 10.16 19.74
N ALA A 456 20.76 9.00 19.22
CA ALA A 456 21.20 8.51 17.91
C ALA A 456 20.86 9.48 16.78
N GLY A 457 21.84 9.78 15.91
CA GLY A 457 21.68 10.69 14.78
C GLY A 457 21.58 12.19 15.13
N TRP A 458 21.66 12.56 16.42
CA TRP A 458 21.87 13.94 16.86
C TRP A 458 23.36 14.28 16.85
N TYR A 459 23.69 15.55 16.57
CA TYR A 459 25.06 16.03 16.53
C TYR A 459 25.21 17.36 17.27
N GLY A 460 26.36 17.63 17.88
CA GLY A 460 26.62 18.93 18.50
C GLY A 460 28.09 19.29 18.66
N THR A 461 28.32 20.58 18.95
CA THR A 461 29.62 21.20 19.23
C THR A 461 29.46 22.09 20.45
N ARG A 462 30.37 22.02 21.41
CA ARG A 462 30.29 22.68 22.72
C ARG A 462 29.00 22.31 23.44
N ILE A 463 28.74 21.02 23.46
CA ILE A 463 27.44 20.42 23.81
C ILE A 463 27.57 19.53 25.04
N GLY A 464 26.67 19.74 25.99
CA GLY A 464 26.45 18.87 27.13
C GLY A 464 25.00 18.44 27.22
N VAL A 465 24.77 17.31 27.88
CA VAL A 465 23.43 16.80 28.21
C VAL A 465 23.48 16.35 29.66
N GLN A 466 22.53 16.81 30.46
CA GLN A 466 22.30 16.24 31.80
C GLN A 466 21.15 15.24 31.68
N GLY A 467 21.43 13.97 31.97
CA GLY A 467 20.42 12.92 31.90
C GLY A 467 19.24 13.19 32.83
N GLY A 468 18.02 12.99 32.33
CA GLY A 468 16.80 13.30 33.08
C GLY A 468 16.43 14.78 33.11
N ALA A 469 17.07 15.64 32.30
CA ALA A 469 16.91 17.09 32.38
C ALA A 469 16.88 17.80 31.01
N SER A 470 18.02 18.17 30.43
CA SER A 470 18.06 18.94 29.17
C SER A 470 19.43 18.93 28.51
N ALA A 471 19.51 19.45 27.28
CA ALA A 471 20.77 19.74 26.59
C ALA A 471 21.24 21.19 26.80
N ARG A 472 22.55 21.40 26.84
CA ARG A 472 23.23 22.70 26.96
C ARG A 472 24.15 22.92 25.77
N ILE A 473 23.88 23.98 25.01
CA ILE A 473 24.77 24.53 23.99
C ILE A 473 25.59 25.67 24.62
N CYS A 474 26.89 25.71 24.38
CA CYS A 474 27.79 26.74 24.88
C CYS A 474 28.47 27.49 23.73
N CYS A 475 28.55 28.82 23.78
CA CYS A 475 29.47 29.58 22.95
C CYS A 475 30.51 30.31 23.82
N ARG A 476 31.72 30.40 23.29
CA ARG A 476 32.89 30.97 23.96
C ARG A 476 33.35 32.22 23.22
N TYR A 477 33.61 33.28 23.97
CA TYR A 477 34.28 34.50 23.52
C TYR A 477 35.59 34.64 24.28
N GLU A 478 36.67 34.96 23.55
CA GLU A 478 38.00 35.19 24.11
C GLU A 478 38.55 36.51 23.57
N ASP A 479 39.15 37.33 24.43
CA ASP A 479 39.81 38.61 24.09
C ASP A 479 41.14 38.71 24.85
N VAL A 480 42.23 38.61 24.11
CA VAL A 480 43.58 38.75 24.66
C VAL A 480 44.29 39.87 23.91
N LEU A 481 44.53 40.98 24.61
CA LEU A 481 45.26 42.15 24.11
C LEU A 481 44.69 42.74 22.80
N GLY A 482 43.36 42.69 22.61
CA GLY A 482 42.69 43.22 21.42
C GLY A 482 42.59 42.24 20.25
N VAL A 483 42.98 40.97 20.45
CA VAL A 483 42.66 39.87 19.53
C VAL A 483 41.46 39.12 20.08
N SER A 484 40.31 39.26 19.42
CA SER A 484 39.06 38.58 19.78
C SER A 484 38.85 37.30 18.97
N ALA A 485 38.36 36.24 19.61
CA ALA A 485 37.95 34.99 18.98
C ALA A 485 36.57 34.54 19.46
N TYR A 486 35.81 33.91 18.56
CA TYR A 486 34.43 33.48 18.78
C TYR A 486 34.28 32.00 18.41
N TYR A 487 33.92 31.17 19.37
CA TYR A 487 33.69 29.74 19.15
C TYR A 487 32.20 29.42 19.38
N LYS A 488 31.52 29.12 18.27
CA LYS A 488 30.07 28.85 18.22
C LYS A 488 29.76 27.48 18.82
N GLY A 489 28.66 27.37 19.56
CA GLY A 489 28.09 26.08 19.95
C GLY A 489 26.94 25.69 19.02
N ARG A 490 26.65 24.40 18.87
CA ARG A 490 25.50 23.94 18.08
C ARG A 490 24.91 22.60 18.52
N LEU A 491 23.65 22.39 18.17
CA LEU A 491 22.91 21.13 18.27
C LEU A 491 22.10 20.94 16.99
N TYR A 492 22.09 19.72 16.44
CA TYR A 492 21.28 19.33 15.27
C TYR A 492 20.47 18.07 15.56
N THR A 493 19.23 18.03 15.06
CA THR A 493 18.34 16.87 15.16
C THR A 493 18.74 15.75 14.18
N PRO A 494 18.20 14.54 14.36
CA PRO A 494 18.03 13.55 13.29
C PRO A 494 17.20 14.14 12.13
N PRO A 495 17.25 13.54 10.93
CA PRO A 495 16.41 13.96 9.81
C PRO A 495 14.94 13.58 10.07
N MET A 496 13.99 14.25 9.45
CA MET A 496 12.54 13.99 9.60
C MET A 496 12.08 12.72 8.84
N SER A 497 12.77 11.60 9.05
CA SER A 497 12.67 10.36 8.26
C SER A 497 11.30 9.66 8.24
N ARG A 498 10.34 10.14 9.05
CA ARG A 498 8.91 9.73 9.03
C ARG A 498 8.12 10.35 7.87
N ILE A 499 8.61 11.42 7.25
CA ILE A 499 8.02 12.03 6.06
C ILE A 499 8.28 11.13 4.85
N LYS A 500 7.28 10.98 3.97
CA LYS A 500 7.37 10.17 2.74
C LYS A 500 8.34 10.80 1.74
N GLY A 501 8.96 9.97 0.89
CA GLY A 501 9.80 10.47 -0.19
C GLY A 501 9.00 11.30 -1.19
N GLY A 502 9.46 12.52 -1.48
CA GLY A 502 8.78 13.45 -2.38
C GLY A 502 7.70 14.32 -1.74
N SER A 503 7.39 14.13 -0.45
CA SER A 503 6.54 15.06 0.31
C SER A 503 7.35 16.28 0.77
N ASP A 504 6.73 17.45 0.66
CA ASP A 504 7.15 18.70 1.29
C ASP A 504 6.00 19.20 2.18
N VAL A 505 6.29 19.50 3.44
CA VAL A 505 5.27 19.89 4.44
C VAL A 505 5.64 21.17 5.19
N SER A 506 4.60 21.84 5.71
CA SER A 506 4.79 22.85 6.75
C SER A 506 4.67 22.21 8.12
N VAL A 507 5.59 22.55 9.02
CA VAL A 507 5.63 22.03 10.40
C VAL A 507 5.66 23.15 11.41
N GLN A 508 5.13 22.87 12.60
CA GLN A 508 5.36 23.65 13.81
C GLN A 508 6.46 22.97 14.64
N VAL A 509 7.48 23.74 14.97
CA VAL A 509 8.53 23.36 15.93
C VAL A 509 8.31 24.13 17.21
N SER A 510 8.31 23.43 18.36
CA SER A 510 8.25 24.06 19.69
C SER A 510 9.23 23.41 20.65
N PHE A 511 9.72 24.18 21.63
CA PHE A 511 10.65 23.72 22.67
C PHE A 511 10.62 24.64 23.90
N LYS A 512 11.03 24.13 25.05
CA LYS A 512 11.37 24.91 26.25
C LYS A 512 12.83 25.34 26.20
N HIS A 513 13.16 26.51 26.72
CA HIS A 513 14.53 26.99 26.81
C HIS A 513 14.82 27.87 28.02
N GLY A 514 16.11 28.06 28.28
CA GLY A 514 16.64 29.04 29.23
C GLY A 514 18.06 29.45 28.89
N SER A 515 18.48 30.64 29.28
CA SER A 515 19.79 31.21 28.94
C SER A 515 20.57 31.71 30.15
N ASN A 516 21.90 31.60 30.09
CA ASN A 516 22.79 32.05 31.15
C ASN A 516 24.15 32.50 30.60
N ARG A 517 24.92 33.25 31.38
CA ARG A 517 26.25 33.74 31.00
C ARG A 517 27.20 33.93 32.19
N ASN A 518 28.48 33.69 31.94
CA ASN A 518 29.59 33.93 32.86
C ASN A 518 30.71 34.68 32.15
N GLU A 519 31.12 35.82 32.69
CA GLU A 519 31.90 36.84 31.98
C GLU A 519 33.03 37.33 32.89
N MET A 520 34.29 37.12 32.48
CA MET A 520 35.44 37.71 33.18
C MET A 520 35.56 39.19 32.81
N LYS A 521 34.97 40.04 33.63
CA LYS A 521 35.09 41.50 33.51
C LYS A 521 36.52 41.93 33.85
N THR A 522 37.14 42.70 32.97
CA THR A 522 38.40 43.38 33.29
C THR A 522 38.14 44.46 34.35
N VAL A 523 38.90 44.45 35.45
CA VAL A 523 38.97 45.61 36.38
C VAL A 523 40.00 46.58 35.82
N ILE A 524 39.75 47.13 34.64
CA ILE A 524 40.49 48.26 34.09
C ILE A 524 39.57 49.49 34.21
N ASN A 525 40.07 50.54 34.85
CA ASN A 525 39.27 51.55 35.55
C ASN A 525 38.63 52.63 34.64
N TRP A 526 38.06 52.21 33.51
CA TRP A 526 37.31 53.07 32.60
C TRP A 526 35.82 52.76 32.75
N GLN A 527 35.02 53.78 33.04
CA GLN A 527 33.57 53.68 33.27
C GLN A 527 32.75 53.44 31.98
N TYR A 528 33.26 52.63 31.05
CA TYR A 528 32.43 52.12 29.97
C TYR A 528 31.57 50.98 30.51
N LYS A 529 30.33 51.31 30.89
CA LYS A 529 29.26 50.32 30.84
C LYS A 529 29.09 49.94 29.37
N ALA A 530 29.79 48.87 28.94
CA ALA A 530 29.38 48.18 27.74
C ALA A 530 27.87 47.87 27.87
N PRO A 531 27.05 48.12 26.84
CA PRO A 531 25.66 47.67 26.87
C PRO A 531 25.64 46.17 27.18
N ASP A 532 24.62 45.70 27.89
CA ASP A 532 24.44 44.28 28.23
C ASP A 532 24.25 43.45 26.96
N LYS A 533 25.36 43.12 26.29
CA LYS A 533 25.39 42.30 25.08
C LYS A 533 24.97 40.87 25.44
N SER A 534 24.16 40.29 24.57
CA SER A 534 23.47 39.04 24.82
C SER A 534 23.97 37.93 23.90
N PRO A 535 23.90 36.66 24.34
CA PRO A 535 24.04 35.54 23.42
C PRO A 535 23.00 35.63 22.31
N ILE A 536 23.39 35.28 21.10
CA ILE A 536 22.51 35.22 19.93
C ILE A 536 22.26 33.75 19.62
N LEU A 537 20.99 33.35 19.64
CA LEU A 537 20.54 32.06 19.15
C LEU A 537 20.11 32.20 17.70
N TYR A 538 20.72 31.42 16.81
CA TYR A 538 20.21 31.17 15.47
C TYR A 538 19.53 29.81 15.43
N PHE A 539 18.35 29.77 14.82
CA PHE A 539 17.63 28.55 14.52
C PHE A 539 17.37 28.45 13.02
N GLY A 540 17.49 27.25 12.46
CA GLY A 540 17.33 27.00 11.03
C GLY A 540 17.22 25.53 10.67
N ILE A 541 17.09 25.28 9.37
CA ILE A 541 17.09 23.94 8.76
C ILE A 541 18.45 23.62 8.14
N ASN A 542 18.77 22.33 8.04
CA ASN A 542 20.00 21.83 7.42
C ASN A 542 19.79 20.47 6.72
N THR A 543 20.64 20.19 5.73
CA THR A 543 20.74 18.89 5.04
C THR A 543 22.09 18.22 5.37
N GLN A 544 22.27 16.96 4.97
CA GLN A 544 23.31 16.09 5.53
C GLN A 544 24.77 16.56 5.33
N ASP A 545 25.07 17.31 4.26
CA ASP A 545 26.44 17.69 3.84
C ASP A 545 27.08 18.86 4.63
N GLU A 546 26.34 19.50 5.54
CA GLU A 546 26.88 20.60 6.37
C GLU A 546 26.99 20.25 7.86
N VAL A 547 26.26 19.23 8.32
CA VAL A 547 26.27 18.83 9.74
C VAL A 547 27.66 18.34 10.17
N THR A 548 28.32 17.49 9.38
CA THR A 548 29.57 16.82 9.78
C THR A 548 30.84 17.65 9.60
N ASN A 549 30.76 18.86 9.05
CA ASN A 549 31.95 19.66 8.70
C ASN A 549 32.38 20.61 9.85
N PRO A 550 33.65 20.59 10.29
CA PRO A 550 34.17 21.51 11.31
C PRO A 550 34.69 22.85 10.74
N ASP A 551 35.00 22.92 9.45
CA ASP A 551 35.75 24.05 8.83
C ASP A 551 34.86 25.01 8.03
N LYS A 552 33.69 24.57 7.53
CA LYS A 552 32.65 25.47 6.98
C LYS A 552 32.15 26.51 8.00
N ASN A 553 32.51 26.36 9.28
CA ASN A 553 31.92 27.03 10.45
C ASN A 553 32.30 28.51 10.67
N GLU A 554 33.29 29.03 9.96
CA GLU A 554 33.89 30.35 10.24
C GLU A 554 33.34 31.50 9.39
N GLY A 555 32.36 31.26 8.51
CA GLY A 555 31.66 32.33 7.81
C GLY A 555 31.17 33.42 8.79
N ASN A 556 31.62 34.66 8.55
CA ASN A 556 31.17 35.85 9.26
C ASN A 556 29.69 36.10 8.94
N ILE A 557 28.79 35.55 9.76
CA ILE A 557 27.36 35.97 9.75
C ILE A 557 27.26 37.49 10.01
N ILE A 558 28.27 38.09 10.64
CA ILE A 558 28.35 39.52 10.90
C ILE A 558 28.62 40.34 9.63
N ASP A 559 29.33 39.83 8.61
CA ASP A 559 29.58 40.60 7.37
C ASP A 559 28.33 40.68 6.47
N SER A 560 27.41 39.73 6.56
CA SER A 560 26.12 39.80 5.83
C SER A 560 25.01 40.51 6.62
N ILE A 561 25.05 40.52 7.96
CA ILE A 561 24.00 41.12 8.81
C ILE A 561 24.31 42.58 9.22
N THR A 562 25.57 43.02 9.25
CA THR A 562 25.87 44.45 9.53
C THR A 562 25.28 45.39 8.46
N GLY A 563 25.04 44.87 7.25
CA GLY A 563 24.31 45.58 6.19
C GLY A 563 22.78 45.67 6.37
N MET A 564 22.16 44.91 7.28
CA MET A 564 20.69 44.85 7.38
C MET A 564 20.05 45.86 8.35
N ILE A 565 20.85 46.60 9.14
CA ILE A 565 20.35 47.60 10.11
C ILE A 565 20.64 49.05 9.67
N SER A 566 21.40 49.27 8.58
CA SER A 566 21.59 50.61 8.00
C SER A 566 20.95 50.71 6.61
N GLY A 567 19.94 51.58 6.49
CA GLY A 567 19.12 51.68 5.29
C GLY A 567 19.82 52.38 4.12
N SER A 568 20.32 51.60 3.17
CA SER A 568 20.43 51.97 1.75
C SER A 568 20.66 50.69 0.93
N GLY A 569 19.84 50.44 -0.09
CA GLY A 569 19.90 49.17 -0.81
C GLY A 569 21.09 49.06 -1.76
N PHE A 570 21.69 47.87 -1.87
CA PHE A 570 22.14 47.24 -3.12
C PHE A 570 22.47 45.75 -2.88
N SER A 571 21.96 44.87 -3.76
CA SER A 571 22.33 43.45 -3.99
C SER A 571 22.45 42.45 -2.82
N ASN A 572 21.66 41.37 -2.89
CA ASN A 572 21.74 40.19 -2.01
C ASN A 572 23.17 39.63 -1.82
N PRO A 573 23.68 39.50 -0.59
CA PRO A 573 24.70 38.52 -0.27
C PRO A 573 24.05 37.13 -0.15
N THR A 574 24.41 36.19 -1.04
CA THR A 574 24.02 34.79 -0.94
C THR A 574 24.51 34.16 0.37
N PRO A 575 23.68 33.42 1.13
CA PRO A 575 24.10 32.79 2.38
C PRO A 575 25.01 31.59 2.10
N THR A 576 26.29 31.70 2.44
CA THR A 576 27.25 30.59 2.30
C THR A 576 27.40 29.78 3.59
N SER A 577 26.93 28.53 3.53
CA SER A 577 27.48 27.31 4.18
C SER A 577 27.50 27.16 5.70
N LEU A 578 26.43 27.54 6.42
CA LEU A 578 26.30 27.26 7.86
C LEU A 578 24.95 26.61 8.22
N MET A 579 23.90 27.13 7.59
CA MET A 579 22.58 26.54 7.43
C MET A 579 22.06 27.06 6.08
N PRO A 580 21.46 26.24 5.20
CA PRO A 580 20.84 26.72 3.96
C PRO A 580 19.78 27.81 4.18
N MET A 581 19.12 27.79 5.35
CA MET A 581 18.15 28.81 5.74
C MET A 581 18.17 29.05 7.25
N ILE A 582 18.56 30.26 7.67
CA ILE A 582 18.32 30.77 9.02
C ILE A 582 16.86 31.25 9.08
N ILE A 583 16.09 30.68 10.01
CA ILE A 583 14.66 30.95 10.17
C ILE A 583 14.43 32.03 11.23
N LYS A 584 15.24 32.05 12.30
CA LYS A 584 15.20 33.07 13.34
C LYS A 584 16.59 33.32 13.92
N GLY A 585 16.90 34.59 14.18
CA GLY A 585 17.99 35.03 15.06
C GLY A 585 17.40 35.83 16.22
N GLU A 586 17.78 35.54 17.47
CA GLU A 586 17.25 36.22 18.65
C GLU A 586 18.34 36.44 19.72
N TYR A 587 18.38 37.66 20.27
CA TYR A 587 19.17 37.97 21.45
C TYR A 587 18.49 37.39 22.69
N LEU A 588 19.22 36.59 23.45
CA LEU A 588 18.73 35.94 24.66
C LEU A 588 19.06 36.78 25.91
N ASP A 589 18.07 37.04 26.75
CA ASP A 589 18.30 37.69 28.06
C ASP A 589 19.14 36.80 29.00
N LYS A 590 19.59 37.33 30.14
CA LYS A 590 20.12 36.49 31.22
C LYS A 590 18.98 36.01 32.11
N GLU A 591 18.65 34.72 32.00
CA GLU A 591 17.45 34.14 32.63
C GLU A 591 17.78 33.21 33.81
N ASN A 592 19.05 33.15 34.23
CA ASN A 592 19.58 32.15 35.15
C ASN A 592 19.28 30.71 34.70
N GLY A 593 19.30 30.48 33.39
CA GLY A 593 19.11 29.16 32.79
C GLY A 593 20.07 28.12 33.37
N SER A 594 19.57 26.91 33.56
CA SER A 594 20.33 25.74 33.99
C SER A 594 19.71 24.49 33.38
N TYR A 595 20.34 23.33 33.57
CA TYR A 595 19.79 22.07 33.08
C TYR A 595 18.37 21.78 33.59
N THR A 596 17.99 22.34 34.74
CA THR A 596 16.68 22.16 35.38
C THR A 596 15.83 23.44 35.45
N ASN A 597 16.29 24.54 34.84
CA ASN A 597 15.57 25.82 34.80
C ASN A 597 15.50 26.35 33.37
N LEU A 598 14.35 26.11 32.72
CA LEU A 598 14.03 26.52 31.36
C LEU A 598 12.76 27.40 31.40
N PRO A 599 12.87 28.71 31.75
CA PRO A 599 11.73 29.56 32.06
C PRO A 599 10.96 30.09 30.83
N LYS A 600 11.42 29.77 29.61
CA LYS A 600 10.80 30.21 28.35
C LYS A 600 10.35 29.03 27.51
N SER A 601 9.46 29.32 26.57
CA SER A 601 9.07 28.41 25.49
C SER A 601 9.05 29.17 24.18
N MET A 602 9.47 28.51 23.11
CA MET A 602 9.42 29.04 21.75
C MET A 602 8.57 28.12 20.88
N THR A 603 7.83 28.71 19.94
CA THR A 603 7.07 28.00 18.91
C THR A 603 7.19 28.77 17.60
N MET A 604 7.38 28.07 16.49
CA MET A 604 7.46 28.67 15.15
C MET A 604 6.96 27.70 14.08
N THR A 605 6.56 28.24 12.93
CA THR A 605 6.15 27.47 11.74
C THR A 605 7.22 27.57 10.67
N ILE A 606 7.47 26.47 9.97
CA ILE A 606 8.51 26.29 8.97
C ILE A 606 7.90 25.56 7.78
N SER A 607 8.11 26.05 6.57
CA SER A 607 7.72 25.38 5.30
C SER A 607 8.97 24.89 4.58
N GLY A 608 8.84 23.98 3.62
CA GLY A 608 10.01 23.41 2.93
C GLY A 608 10.66 22.26 3.72
N VAL A 609 9.89 21.51 4.51
CA VAL A 609 10.40 20.42 5.35
C VAL A 609 10.11 19.08 4.69
N ASP A 610 11.19 18.40 4.32
CA ASP A 610 11.19 17.06 3.74
C ASP A 610 11.74 16.01 4.71
N ARG A 611 11.87 14.77 4.24
CA ARG A 611 12.38 13.62 5.01
C ARG A 611 13.86 13.72 5.43
N ASP A 612 14.66 14.55 4.77
CA ASP A 612 16.10 14.66 4.97
C ASP A 612 16.47 15.92 5.77
N THR A 613 15.51 16.84 5.92
CA THR A 613 15.57 18.05 6.72
C THR A 613 15.87 17.75 8.19
N ARG A 614 16.85 18.48 8.73
CA ARG A 614 17.21 18.52 10.15
C ARG A 614 17.00 19.93 10.70
N PHE A 615 16.57 20.06 11.94
CA PHE A 615 16.58 21.35 12.64
C PHE A 615 17.90 21.53 13.38
N GLY A 616 18.34 22.77 13.52
CA GLY A 616 19.51 23.10 14.31
C GLY A 616 19.40 24.39 15.08
N TRP A 617 20.12 24.43 16.19
CA TRP A 617 20.31 25.59 17.06
C TRP A 617 21.80 25.91 17.09
N ILE A 618 22.17 27.15 16.79
CA ILE A 618 23.56 27.66 16.86
C ILE A 618 23.59 28.81 17.86
N LEU A 619 24.49 28.72 18.84
CA LEU A 619 24.72 29.76 19.83
C LEU A 619 26.00 30.55 19.49
N THR A 620 25.90 31.87 19.50
CA THR A 620 27.05 32.78 19.30
C THR A 620 26.86 34.08 20.10
N THR A 621 27.71 35.08 19.88
CA THR A 621 27.63 36.39 20.54
C THR A 621 28.24 37.46 19.65
N ASP A 622 27.78 38.70 19.80
CA ASP A 622 28.37 39.91 19.21
C ASP A 622 29.24 40.69 20.21
N ASN A 623 29.60 40.07 21.34
CA ASN A 623 30.47 40.70 22.33
C ASN A 623 31.82 41.05 21.70
N SER A 624 32.14 42.34 21.61
CA SER A 624 33.23 42.83 20.79
C SER A 624 34.27 43.65 21.54
N GLN A 625 34.01 44.03 22.81
CA GLN A 625 34.93 44.78 23.67
C GLN A 625 34.61 44.59 25.16
N GLY A 626 35.62 44.29 26.00
CA GLY A 626 35.60 44.58 27.45
C GLY A 626 35.59 43.39 28.42
N SER A 627 35.53 42.15 27.95
CA SER A 627 35.66 40.93 28.77
C SER A 627 36.83 40.09 28.30
N VAL A 628 37.70 39.61 29.20
CA VAL A 628 38.87 38.79 28.80
C VAL A 628 38.43 37.45 28.22
N ASN A 629 37.47 36.80 28.88
CA ASN A 629 36.93 35.51 28.48
C ASN A 629 35.47 35.42 28.97
N ALA A 630 34.57 34.95 28.13
CA ALA A 630 33.15 34.82 28.44
C ALA A 630 32.55 33.55 27.85
N ASN A 631 31.65 32.93 28.62
CA ASN A 631 30.82 31.83 28.16
C ASN A 631 29.36 32.24 28.18
N TYR A 632 28.63 31.81 27.18
CA TYR A 632 27.19 31.94 27.11
C TYR A 632 26.57 30.57 26.88
N TRP A 633 25.45 30.30 27.55
CA TRP A 633 24.78 29.01 27.54
C TRP A 633 23.32 29.14 27.15
N PHE A 634 22.87 28.19 26.34
CA PHE A 634 21.48 27.98 25.97
C PHE A 634 21.10 26.54 26.33
N TYR A 635 20.07 26.41 27.16
CA TYR A 635 19.50 25.15 27.60
C TYR A 635 18.22 24.89 26.81
N ILE A 636 18.01 23.65 26.35
CA ILE A 636 16.85 23.28 25.51
C ILE A 636 16.27 21.92 25.91
N ASP A 637 14.94 21.85 25.94
CA ASP A 637 14.14 20.68 26.32
C ASP A 637 12.75 20.67 25.63
N GLU A 638 12.01 19.57 25.76
CA GLU A 638 10.65 19.35 25.21
C GLU A 638 10.48 19.73 23.73
N ILE A 639 11.47 19.38 22.90
CA ILE A 639 11.44 19.63 21.46
C ILE A 639 10.32 18.78 20.84
N LYS A 640 9.35 19.42 20.20
CA LYS A 640 8.21 18.79 19.50
C LYS A 640 8.11 19.33 18.08
N VAL A 641 7.93 18.43 17.12
CA VAL A 641 7.71 18.77 15.70
C VAL A 641 6.45 18.06 15.20
N GLN A 642 5.50 18.84 14.67
CA GLN A 642 4.24 18.34 14.07
C GLN A 642 3.94 19.09 12.78
N ILE A 643 3.24 18.46 11.83
CA ILE A 643 2.73 19.10 10.61
C ILE A 643 1.64 20.12 10.99
N VAL A 644 1.57 21.20 10.21
CA VAL A 644 0.45 22.15 10.24
C VAL A 644 -0.17 22.23 8.85
N LYS A 645 -1.50 22.30 8.80
CA LYS A 645 -2.32 22.51 7.60
C LYS A 645 -3.01 23.87 7.66
#